data_AF-A0A8T6FFT0-F1
#
_entry.id   AF-A0A8T6FFT0-F1
#
_cell.length_a   1.000
_cell.length_b   1.000
_cell.length_c   1.000
_cell.angle_alpha   90.00
_cell.angle_beta   90.00
_cell.angle_gamma   90.00
#
_symmetry.space_group_name_H-M   'P 1'
#
loop_
_entity.id
_entity.type
_entity.pdbx_description
1 polymer ?
#
loop_
_entity_poly.entity_id
_entity_poly.type
_entity_poly.pdbx_seq_one_letter_code
_entity_poly.pdbx_strand_id
1 'polypeptide(L)'
;MIAPPNLRMHNVVEGHVRILTVPADVEPYVDSVRMIADAAKHEVGFLPSPAYADAAASGRLWVVVDGLSQAQPAAHLFFGGHANQLSVVQLWVSPKRRGQGIATKLLTRLFDFAEHRRKSVITARVAADLPANGFWQRAGFMRVRQLPAPKSTRRPINVYLREVAQTLFSSASRDRPRLPSAAPPKGPALGAPVYVIDVNILLDLLRGRSGAPFAGSLIRSALRNDIRLYVTHEFAHELQRNRTLDRPDPALDMAASIPRLPPPDAMLLEATVAELDGLLHPHLKKTGAKATNDRSDAVHLATCIHHSVRGFVTRDRNILRHADELFQRFGLEILTAADLAPEDLSNFTTELGPHIDTTEGRFTTGRIAEKDRPEVQRFLRHLDLPHDLFFDFVSEDAQTALIRSDNDLVSVAGWRYRPAKRQVEGAVVIHEENRGAQLATDHVIELLTRSKRTTRIVRFQVRVHASQLRFIDTAQSRGFEPGPPDGQNLRSLTKTSVSDVVLPEHWRRFREELATTSGHQLPKEPPTFQAADEGIPIRTAGKLASMPLFDFETAFGPGLLLLPQRPATIVPIQRGYAARLIPGSDPQGHFFDSEVALRLERAYFRVPDRTTYFIRGTIVVFYVSGSDGGPKEAVAIARTTFCDRVTVKQAEIMTIRQGAFMPEEVKSKERKGLVMVLTFDNLLPFPRRVPYTKLKEIGCVGGGNLATVERLREEAFVRLINVAFGGDH
;
A
#
# COMPACT_ATOMS: atom_id res chain seq x y z
N MET A 1 16.10 19.66 -26.19
CA MET A 1 15.76 19.47 -24.76
C MET A 1 16.32 18.13 -24.33
N ILE A 2 17.24 18.15 -23.38
CA ILE A 2 17.98 16.97 -22.90
C ILE A 2 16.99 16.08 -22.14
N ALA A 3 16.83 14.82 -22.58
CA ALA A 3 16.03 13.83 -21.86
C ALA A 3 16.55 13.72 -20.41
N PRO A 4 15.69 13.61 -19.38
CA PRO A 4 16.17 13.34 -18.04
C PRO A 4 16.94 12.01 -18.06
N PRO A 5 18.10 11.91 -17.38
CA PRO A 5 18.91 10.73 -17.41
C PRO A 5 18.12 9.55 -16.82
N ASN A 6 18.04 8.46 -17.57
CA ASN A 6 17.68 7.16 -17.04
C ASN A 6 18.60 6.89 -15.84
N LEU A 7 18.07 6.99 -14.61
CA LEU A 7 18.86 6.75 -13.40
C LEU A 7 19.05 5.24 -13.22
N ARG A 8 19.82 4.60 -14.11
CA ARG A 8 20.53 3.37 -13.75
C ARG A 8 21.43 3.71 -12.57
N MET A 9 21.63 2.82 -11.60
CA MET A 9 22.72 3.02 -10.63
C MET A 9 24.01 3.21 -11.43
N HIS A 10 24.59 4.40 -11.34
CA HIS A 10 25.81 4.77 -12.05
C HIS A 10 26.66 5.61 -11.13
N ASN A 11 27.97 5.40 -11.16
CA ASN A 11 28.86 6.22 -10.34
C ASN A 11 28.81 7.67 -10.82
N VAL A 12 28.79 8.61 -9.88
CA VAL A 12 28.82 10.05 -10.21
C VAL A 12 30.08 10.67 -9.63
N VAL A 13 30.73 11.49 -10.45
CA VAL A 13 31.86 12.31 -10.05
C VAL A 13 31.34 13.71 -9.76
N GLU A 14 31.57 14.22 -8.55
CA GLU A 14 31.20 15.59 -8.18
C GLU A 14 32.38 16.32 -7.54
N GLY A 15 33.11 17.10 -8.35
CA GLY A 15 34.35 17.74 -7.91
C GLY A 15 35.45 16.70 -7.68
N HIS A 16 36.10 16.73 -6.51
CA HIS A 16 37.20 15.81 -6.16
C HIS A 16 36.76 14.46 -5.56
N VAL A 17 35.45 14.23 -5.40
CA VAL A 17 34.90 12.99 -4.80
C VAL A 17 34.03 12.24 -5.81
N ARG A 18 34.12 10.92 -5.77
CA ARG A 18 33.32 10.00 -6.59
C ARG A 18 32.38 9.20 -5.69
N ILE A 19 31.09 9.26 -5.99
CA ILE A 19 30.05 8.48 -5.29
C ILE A 19 29.85 7.18 -6.06
N LEU A 20 30.20 6.08 -5.40
CA LEU A 20 30.05 4.72 -5.89
C LEU A 20 28.69 4.19 -5.43
N THR A 21 27.83 3.84 -6.40
CA THR A 21 26.51 3.25 -6.15
C THR A 21 26.31 1.91 -6.85
N VAL A 22 27.17 1.59 -7.83
CA VAL A 22 27.11 0.31 -8.55
C VAL A 22 27.66 -0.81 -7.66
N PRO A 23 26.95 -1.94 -7.47
CA PRO A 23 27.41 -3.02 -6.59
C PRO A 23 28.85 -3.47 -6.84
N ALA A 24 29.23 -3.64 -8.11
CA ALA A 24 30.58 -4.07 -8.50
C ALA A 24 31.68 -3.07 -8.10
N ASP A 25 31.37 -1.77 -8.07
CA ASP A 25 32.33 -0.72 -7.69
C ASP A 25 32.39 -0.52 -6.17
N VAL A 26 31.33 -0.91 -5.45
CA VAL A 26 31.24 -0.80 -3.98
C VAL A 26 31.86 -2.01 -3.27
N GLU A 27 31.77 -3.21 -3.88
CA GLU A 27 32.24 -4.48 -3.32
C GLU A 27 33.69 -4.44 -2.76
N PRO A 28 34.68 -3.80 -3.41
CA PRO A 28 36.04 -3.69 -2.88
C PRO A 28 36.16 -2.91 -1.57
N TYR A 29 35.19 -2.05 -1.23
CA TYR A 29 35.24 -1.16 -0.07
C TYR A 29 34.50 -1.71 1.15
N VAL A 30 33.81 -2.85 1.04
CA VAL A 30 32.95 -3.42 2.08
C VAL A 30 33.70 -3.64 3.40
N ASP A 31 34.88 -4.27 3.35
CA ASP A 31 35.68 -4.53 4.56
C ASP A 31 36.18 -3.25 5.21
N SER A 32 36.58 -2.26 4.39
CA SER A 32 37.02 -0.96 4.89
C SER A 32 35.89 -0.21 5.57
N VAL A 33 34.69 -0.21 4.98
CA VAL A 33 33.47 0.40 5.55
C VAL A 33 33.12 -0.27 6.89
N ARG A 34 33.17 -1.61 6.95
CA ARG A 34 32.92 -2.37 8.19
C ARG A 34 33.90 -1.98 9.28
N MET A 35 35.21 -1.98 9.00
CA MET A 35 36.22 -1.59 9.98
C MET A 35 36.01 -0.17 10.52
N ILE A 36 35.61 0.76 9.64
CA ILE A 36 35.29 2.14 10.02
C ILE A 36 34.04 2.19 10.90
N ALA A 37 32.99 1.45 10.55
CA ALA A 37 31.75 1.41 11.33
C ALA A 37 31.95 0.77 12.70
N ASP A 38 32.74 -0.31 12.79
CA ASP A 38 33.09 -0.97 14.05
C ASP A 38 33.89 -0.03 14.97
N ALA A 39 34.82 0.76 14.41
CA ALA A 39 35.55 1.79 15.15
C ALA A 39 34.63 2.93 15.63
N ALA A 40 33.60 3.26 14.85
CA ALA A 40 32.61 4.29 15.15
C ALA A 40 31.32 3.75 15.80
N LYS A 41 31.34 2.53 16.38
CA LYS A 41 30.13 1.84 16.89
C LYS A 41 29.25 2.66 17.84
N HIS A 42 29.84 3.59 18.59
CA HIS A 42 29.10 4.47 19.51
C HIS A 42 28.26 5.51 18.75
N GLU A 43 28.74 5.97 17.58
CA GLU A 43 28.10 6.98 16.73
C GLU A 43 27.11 6.37 15.73
N VAL A 44 27.47 5.25 15.08
CA VAL A 44 26.70 4.66 13.96
C VAL A 44 26.00 3.34 14.28
N GLY A 45 26.18 2.80 15.49
CA GLY A 45 25.62 1.50 15.88
C GLY A 45 26.41 0.31 15.33
N PHE A 46 26.12 -0.89 15.84
CA PHE A 46 26.76 -2.14 15.44
C PHE A 46 25.90 -2.91 14.46
N LEU A 47 26.50 -3.44 13.40
CA LEU A 47 25.86 -4.33 12.43
C LEU A 47 26.74 -5.58 12.19
N PRO A 48 26.14 -6.75 11.97
CA PRO A 48 26.89 -7.96 11.71
C PRO A 48 27.56 -7.91 10.32
N SER A 49 28.73 -8.53 10.19
CA SER A 49 29.54 -8.51 8.97
C SER A 49 28.79 -8.83 7.66
N PRO A 50 27.87 -9.81 7.60
CA PRO A 50 27.14 -10.11 6.37
C PRO A 50 26.25 -8.96 5.88
N ALA A 51 25.75 -8.11 6.78
CA ALA A 51 24.85 -7.03 6.42
C ALA A 51 25.48 -6.02 5.45
N TYR A 52 26.79 -5.74 5.59
CA TYR A 52 27.50 -4.84 4.68
C TYR A 52 27.66 -5.42 3.27
N ALA A 53 27.93 -6.72 3.17
CA ALA A 53 28.08 -7.40 1.89
C ALA A 53 26.74 -7.52 1.16
N ASP A 54 25.66 -7.82 1.89
CA ASP A 54 24.31 -7.92 1.33
C ASP A 54 23.77 -6.54 0.90
N ALA A 55 24.09 -5.48 1.68
CA ALA A 55 23.78 -4.11 1.32
C ALA A 55 24.55 -3.64 0.07
N ALA A 56 25.82 -4.00 -0.07
CA ALA A 56 26.59 -3.71 -1.28
C ALA A 56 26.02 -4.45 -2.51
N ALA A 57 25.71 -5.74 -2.37
CA ALA A 57 25.15 -6.55 -3.45
C ALA A 57 23.78 -6.02 -3.93
N SER A 58 22.98 -5.47 -3.03
CA SER A 58 21.66 -4.91 -3.34
C SER A 58 21.66 -3.42 -3.71
N GLY A 59 22.83 -2.78 -3.82
CA GLY A 59 22.95 -1.36 -4.17
C GLY A 59 22.50 -0.39 -3.06
N ARG A 60 22.38 -0.89 -1.82
CA ARG A 60 21.93 -0.17 -0.62
C ARG A 60 23.06 0.39 0.24
N LEU A 61 24.29 0.05 -0.10
CA LEU A 61 25.50 0.67 0.44
C LEU A 61 26.12 1.57 -0.61
N TRP A 62 26.22 2.86 -0.33
CA TRP A 62 26.91 3.84 -1.18
C TRP A 62 28.19 4.30 -0.50
N VAL A 63 29.25 4.42 -1.30
CA VAL A 63 30.58 4.76 -0.80
C VAL A 63 31.09 5.98 -1.55
N VAL A 64 31.67 6.94 -0.82
CA VAL A 64 32.34 8.09 -1.40
C VAL A 64 33.84 7.87 -1.30
N VAL A 65 34.53 7.94 -2.44
CA VAL A 65 35.99 7.84 -2.51
C VAL A 65 36.58 9.15 -3.02
N ASP A 66 37.80 9.45 -2.58
CA ASP A 66 38.57 10.59 -3.07
C ASP A 66 39.15 10.23 -4.44
N GLY A 67 39.01 11.12 -5.43
CA GLY A 67 39.53 10.90 -6.78
C GLY A 67 41.06 10.75 -6.82
N LEU A 68 41.77 11.25 -5.79
CA LEU A 68 43.23 11.22 -5.70
C LEU A 68 43.78 10.04 -4.87
N SER A 69 42.96 9.38 -4.06
CA SER A 69 43.37 8.24 -3.24
C SER A 69 42.22 7.25 -3.10
N GLN A 70 42.32 6.13 -3.82
CA GLN A 70 41.32 5.07 -3.79
C GLN A 70 41.44 4.13 -2.58
N ALA A 71 42.37 4.38 -1.66
CA ALA A 71 42.72 3.43 -0.60
C ALA A 71 41.74 3.43 0.59
N GLN A 72 41.09 4.56 0.89
CA GLN A 72 40.15 4.64 2.02
C GLN A 72 38.88 5.44 1.68
N PRO A 73 37.69 4.96 2.11
CA PRO A 73 36.45 5.66 1.84
C PRO A 73 36.34 6.96 2.68
N ALA A 74 35.97 8.05 2.01
CA ALA A 74 35.77 9.37 2.61
C ALA A 74 34.44 9.48 3.36
N ALA A 75 33.41 8.75 2.89
CA ALA A 75 32.10 8.65 3.53
C ALA A 75 31.38 7.38 3.07
N HIS A 76 30.38 6.95 3.83
CA HIS A 76 29.45 5.91 3.40
C HIS A 76 28.03 6.21 3.86
N LEU A 77 27.07 5.71 3.08
CA LEU A 77 25.64 5.73 3.39
C LEU A 77 25.12 4.30 3.24
N PHE A 78 24.61 3.74 4.34
CA PHE A 78 23.85 2.50 4.36
C PHE A 78 22.40 2.88 4.65
N PHE A 79 21.50 2.57 3.71
CA PHE A 79 20.07 2.67 3.91
C PHE A 79 19.38 1.33 3.64
N GLY A 80 18.25 1.11 4.30
CA GLY A 80 17.35 0.00 4.04
C GLY A 80 15.94 0.53 3.83
N GLY A 81 14.96 -0.31 4.09
CA GLY A 81 13.56 0.08 4.15
C GLY A 81 12.65 -0.85 3.39
N HIS A 82 11.38 -0.74 3.70
CA HIS A 82 10.33 -1.58 3.18
C HIS A 82 9.12 -0.75 2.76
N ALA A 83 8.24 -1.38 1.99
CA ALA A 83 7.00 -0.77 1.57
C ALA A 83 7.20 0.64 0.96
N ASN A 84 6.53 1.67 1.49
CA ASN A 84 6.62 3.04 1.00
C ASN A 84 7.62 3.90 1.80
N GLN A 85 8.55 3.27 2.53
CA GLN A 85 9.52 3.93 3.39
C GLN A 85 10.96 3.49 3.08
N LEU A 86 11.90 4.44 3.14
CA LEU A 86 13.32 4.16 3.31
C LEU A 86 13.77 4.50 4.72
N SER A 87 14.80 3.83 5.20
CA SER A 87 15.43 4.20 6.45
C SER A 87 16.94 4.30 6.32
N VAL A 88 17.51 5.36 6.84
CA VAL A 88 18.96 5.52 6.93
C VAL A 88 19.47 4.76 8.15
N VAL A 89 20.18 3.67 7.87
CA VAL A 89 20.77 2.80 8.89
C VAL A 89 22.08 3.39 9.41
N GLN A 90 22.98 3.78 8.50
CA GLN A 90 24.25 4.43 8.83
C GLN A 90 24.56 5.55 7.84
N LEU A 91 25.01 6.69 8.36
CA LEU A 91 25.59 7.77 7.59
C LEU A 91 26.86 8.22 8.30
N TRP A 92 28.00 8.05 7.63
CA TRP A 92 29.29 8.39 8.21
C TRP A 92 30.14 9.19 7.23
N VAL A 93 30.84 10.20 7.77
CA VAL A 93 31.82 11.00 7.03
C VAL A 93 33.10 11.08 7.85
N SER A 94 34.22 10.84 7.17
CA SER A 94 35.56 10.92 7.74
C SER A 94 35.79 12.27 8.44
N PRO A 95 36.35 12.30 9.67
CA PRO A 95 36.61 13.54 10.40
C PRO A 95 37.36 14.59 9.57
N LYS A 96 38.32 14.17 8.72
CA LYS A 96 39.12 15.03 7.84
C LYS A 96 38.34 15.68 6.68
N ARG A 97 37.10 15.25 6.46
CA ARG A 97 36.23 15.66 5.34
C ARG A 97 34.86 16.18 5.80
N ARG A 98 34.64 16.30 7.12
CA ARG A 98 33.43 16.93 7.67
C ARG A 98 33.37 18.41 7.29
N GLY A 99 32.17 18.96 7.15
CA GLY A 99 31.95 20.36 6.72
C GLY A 99 32.04 20.61 5.21
N GLN A 100 32.42 19.62 4.39
CA GLN A 100 32.55 19.76 2.93
C GLN A 100 31.26 19.43 2.15
N GLY A 101 30.12 19.28 2.83
CA GLY A 101 28.83 18.97 2.20
C GLY A 101 28.67 17.54 1.66
N ILE A 102 29.62 16.62 1.91
CA ILE A 102 29.58 15.23 1.41
C ILE A 102 28.32 14.49 1.88
N ALA A 103 27.96 14.60 3.16
CA ALA A 103 26.75 13.98 3.70
C ALA A 103 25.47 14.52 3.02
N THR A 104 25.42 15.83 2.76
CA THR A 104 24.29 16.45 2.06
C THR A 104 24.15 15.91 0.64
N LYS A 105 25.25 15.72 -0.08
CA LYS A 105 25.25 15.13 -1.43
C LYS A 105 24.73 13.69 -1.44
N LEU A 106 25.16 12.87 -0.48
CA LEU A 106 24.65 11.51 -0.30
C LEU A 106 23.13 11.51 -0.04
N LEU A 107 22.66 12.42 0.83
CA LEU A 107 21.23 12.53 1.13
C LEU A 107 20.41 13.05 -0.07
N THR A 108 20.88 14.05 -0.81
CA THR A 108 20.21 14.53 -2.03
C THR A 108 20.00 13.38 -3.02
N ARG A 109 21.04 12.57 -3.23
CA ARG A 109 20.94 11.40 -4.09
C ARG A 109 19.99 10.33 -3.55
N LEU A 110 19.93 10.16 -2.23
CA LEU A 110 18.98 9.26 -1.58
C LEU A 110 17.53 9.74 -1.81
N PHE A 111 17.30 11.06 -1.84
CA PHE A 111 15.99 11.63 -2.16
C PHE A 111 15.58 11.32 -3.59
N ASP A 112 16.48 11.50 -4.56
CA ASP A 112 16.23 11.14 -5.96
C ASP A 112 15.96 9.64 -6.12
N PHE A 113 16.71 8.80 -5.40
CA PHE A 113 16.48 7.36 -5.37
C PHE A 113 15.11 7.00 -4.79
N ALA A 114 14.71 7.64 -3.69
CA ALA A 114 13.41 7.45 -3.06
C ALA A 114 12.26 7.86 -3.99
N GLU A 115 12.40 8.99 -4.71
CA GLU A 115 11.46 9.43 -5.74
C GLU A 115 11.32 8.41 -6.88
N HIS A 116 12.44 7.86 -7.34
CA HIS A 116 12.42 6.86 -8.41
C HIS A 116 11.78 5.54 -7.97
N ARG A 117 12.05 5.09 -6.74
CA ARG A 117 11.50 3.87 -6.15
C ARG A 117 10.10 4.03 -5.54
N ARG A 118 9.44 5.17 -5.80
CA ARG A 118 8.08 5.47 -5.30
C ARG A 118 7.93 5.36 -3.78
N LYS A 119 8.97 5.75 -3.04
CA LYS A 119 8.96 5.79 -1.58
C LYS A 119 8.43 7.14 -1.11
N SER A 120 7.50 7.15 -0.17
CA SER A 120 6.83 8.36 0.33
C SER A 120 7.63 9.07 1.42
N VAL A 121 8.45 8.33 2.17
CA VAL A 121 9.12 8.83 3.38
C VAL A 121 10.51 8.23 3.55
N ILE A 122 11.42 9.01 4.15
CA ILE A 122 12.73 8.57 4.60
C ILE A 122 12.84 8.81 6.10
N THR A 123 13.23 7.80 6.86
CA THR A 123 13.43 7.89 8.31
C THR A 123 14.89 7.78 8.69
N ALA A 124 15.24 8.30 9.87
CA ALA A 124 16.53 8.11 10.48
C ALA A 124 16.38 8.07 12.01
N ARG A 125 17.16 7.24 12.69
CA ARG A 125 17.17 7.16 14.15
C ARG A 125 18.52 7.59 14.68
N VAL A 126 18.51 8.53 15.61
CA VAL A 126 19.74 9.20 16.06
C VAL A 126 19.70 9.30 17.57
N ALA A 127 20.76 8.87 18.25
CA ALA A 127 20.83 9.02 19.69
C ALA A 127 20.77 10.51 20.08
N ALA A 128 19.98 10.84 21.10
CA ALA A 128 19.61 12.23 21.38
C ALA A 128 20.79 13.10 21.87
N ASP A 129 21.84 12.46 22.40
CA ASP A 129 23.07 13.06 22.89
C ASP A 129 24.08 13.42 21.77
N LEU A 130 23.87 12.93 20.55
CA LEU A 130 24.83 13.13 19.46
C LEU A 130 24.73 14.53 18.82
N PRO A 131 25.85 15.17 18.44
CA PRO A 131 25.84 16.46 17.73
C PRO A 131 25.21 16.36 16.32
N ALA A 132 25.07 15.14 15.79
CA ALA A 132 24.45 14.87 14.50
C ALA A 132 22.97 15.31 14.43
N ASN A 133 22.27 15.44 15.55
CA ASN A 133 20.87 15.87 15.60
C ASN A 133 20.63 17.22 14.87
N GLY A 134 21.57 18.16 14.99
CA GLY A 134 21.50 19.45 14.27
C GLY A 134 21.72 19.32 12.76
N PHE A 135 22.49 18.32 12.32
CA PHE A 135 22.66 18.05 10.89
C PHE A 135 21.36 17.53 10.26
N TRP A 136 20.67 16.59 10.90
CA TRP A 136 19.43 16.02 10.38
C TRP A 136 18.33 17.09 10.22
N GLN A 137 18.20 17.99 11.18
CA GLN A 137 17.28 19.13 11.08
C GLN A 137 17.61 20.05 9.90
N ARG A 138 18.88 20.43 9.72
CA ARG A 138 19.32 21.23 8.57
C ARG A 138 19.18 20.51 7.24
N ALA A 139 19.30 19.18 7.24
CA ALA A 139 19.07 18.33 6.08
C ALA A 139 17.57 18.12 5.79
N GLY A 140 16.67 18.86 6.42
CA GLY A 140 15.23 18.84 6.15
C GLY A 140 14.48 17.67 6.81
N PHE A 141 15.08 17.00 7.81
CA PHE A 141 14.37 16.00 8.60
C PHE A 141 13.72 16.64 9.83
N MET A 142 12.45 16.29 10.06
CA MET A 142 11.68 16.65 11.24
C MET A 142 11.78 15.56 12.30
N ARG A 143 11.98 15.94 13.57
CA ARG A 143 12.00 15.00 14.70
C ARG A 143 10.57 14.66 15.12
N VAL A 144 10.09 13.47 14.80
CA VAL A 144 8.68 13.08 15.00
C VAL A 144 8.42 12.39 16.33
N ARG A 145 9.40 11.70 16.92
CA ARG A 145 9.22 10.98 18.19
C ARG A 145 10.54 10.88 18.93
N GLN A 146 10.51 10.84 20.26
CA GLN A 146 11.66 10.41 21.06
C GLN A 146 11.32 9.10 21.77
N LEU A 147 12.13 8.07 21.53
CA LEU A 147 11.95 6.78 22.17
C LEU A 147 12.74 6.71 23.47
N PRO A 148 12.16 6.09 24.52
CA PRO A 148 12.87 5.89 25.78
C PRO A 148 14.12 5.04 25.56
N ALA A 149 15.10 5.22 26.43
CA ALA A 149 16.36 4.50 26.33
C ALA A 149 16.12 2.97 26.32
N PRO A 150 16.56 2.25 25.28
CA PRO A 150 16.57 0.80 25.29
C PRO A 150 17.33 0.28 26.52
N LYS A 151 16.87 -0.83 27.10
CA LYS A 151 17.57 -1.50 28.23
C LYS A 151 19.06 -1.77 27.91
N SER A 152 19.38 -1.96 26.62
CA SER A 152 20.72 -2.22 26.10
C SER A 152 21.62 -0.98 25.96
N THR A 153 21.07 0.20 25.68
CA THR A 153 21.87 1.37 25.24
C THR A 153 21.77 2.59 26.14
N ARG A 154 20.95 2.59 27.20
CA ARG A 154 20.82 3.65 28.24
C ARG A 154 20.66 5.10 27.73
N ARG A 155 20.50 5.33 26.43
CA ARG A 155 20.35 6.65 25.80
C ARG A 155 19.05 6.75 25.01
N PRO A 156 18.31 7.87 25.13
CA PRO A 156 17.10 8.09 24.34
C PRO A 156 17.43 8.26 22.85
N ILE A 157 16.48 7.89 21.99
CA ILE A 157 16.65 7.90 20.53
C ILE A 157 15.65 8.85 19.90
N ASN A 158 16.13 9.82 19.14
CA ASN A 158 15.32 10.69 18.31
C ASN A 158 14.99 9.99 16.98
N VAL A 159 13.72 9.94 16.64
CA VAL A 159 13.23 9.46 15.35
C VAL A 159 12.99 10.67 14.44
N TYR A 160 13.74 10.72 13.36
CA TYR A 160 13.67 11.71 12.30
C TYR A 160 12.94 11.17 11.09
N LEU A 161 12.29 12.08 10.39
CA LEU A 161 11.51 11.80 9.20
C LEU A 161 11.69 12.89 8.18
N ARG A 162 11.76 12.53 6.90
CA ARG A 162 11.69 13.47 5.78
C ARG A 162 10.74 12.93 4.72
N GLU A 163 9.92 13.82 4.18
CA GLU A 163 9.01 13.47 3.09
C GLU A 163 9.72 13.45 1.75
N VAL A 164 9.24 12.58 0.88
CA VAL A 164 9.58 12.53 -0.53
C VAL A 164 8.34 12.98 -1.27
N ALA A 165 8.43 14.05 -2.06
CA ALA A 165 7.26 14.63 -2.73
C ALA A 165 6.72 13.65 -3.78
N GLN A 166 5.68 12.90 -3.41
CA GLN A 166 4.96 12.01 -4.32
C GLN A 166 3.47 12.25 -4.18
N THR A 167 2.86 12.76 -5.25
CA THR A 167 1.40 12.90 -5.32
C THR A 167 0.86 12.28 -6.59
N LEU A 168 -0.41 11.84 -6.58
CA LEU A 168 -1.08 11.32 -7.77
C LEU A 168 -1.03 12.35 -8.92
N PHE A 169 -1.15 13.66 -8.63
CA PHE A 169 -1.02 14.70 -9.65
C PHE A 169 0.42 14.98 -10.09
N SER A 170 1.42 14.73 -9.23
CA SER A 170 2.84 14.82 -9.62
C SER A 170 3.20 13.77 -10.68
N SER A 171 2.56 12.59 -10.62
CA SER A 171 2.72 11.52 -11.62
C SER A 171 2.07 11.88 -12.96
N ALA A 172 0.94 12.59 -12.95
CA ALA A 172 0.27 13.09 -14.15
C ALA A 172 1.04 14.26 -14.81
N SER A 173 1.85 14.99 -14.04
CA SER A 173 2.60 16.17 -14.50
C SER A 173 4.00 15.86 -15.06
N ARG A 174 4.50 14.62 -14.92
CA ARG A 174 5.81 14.21 -15.44
C ARG A 174 5.59 13.40 -16.72
N ASP A 175 6.15 13.87 -17.85
CA ASP A 175 6.37 13.13 -19.11
C ASP A 175 7.32 11.93 -18.92
N ARG A 176 7.10 11.09 -17.90
CA ARG A 176 7.83 9.83 -17.77
C ARG A 176 7.21 8.85 -18.77
N PRO A 177 8.01 8.25 -19.67
CA PRO A 177 7.54 7.11 -20.44
C PRO A 177 7.04 6.07 -19.44
N ARG A 178 5.75 5.75 -19.52
CA ARG A 178 5.20 4.62 -18.79
C ARG A 178 6.03 3.42 -19.22
N LEU A 179 6.58 2.69 -18.26
CA LEU A 179 7.04 1.34 -18.50
C LEU A 179 5.90 0.61 -19.23
N PRO A 180 6.12 0.07 -20.44
CA PRO A 180 5.11 -0.66 -21.16
C PRO A 180 4.93 -2.01 -20.45
N SER A 181 4.26 -2.01 -19.31
CA SER A 181 3.65 -3.22 -18.78
C SER A 181 2.22 -3.23 -19.30
N ALA A 182 2.03 -3.88 -20.44
CA ALA A 182 0.74 -4.14 -21.07
C ALA A 182 -0.13 -5.16 -20.28
N ALA A 183 0.24 -5.49 -19.04
CA ALA A 183 -0.54 -6.37 -18.19
C ALA A 183 -1.48 -5.54 -17.29
N PRO A 184 -2.80 -5.79 -17.29
CA PRO A 184 -3.69 -5.20 -16.30
C PRO A 184 -3.23 -5.57 -14.88
N PRO A 185 -3.49 -4.72 -13.88
CA PRO A 185 -3.13 -5.02 -12.49
C PRO A 185 -3.76 -6.36 -12.06
N LYS A 186 -2.93 -7.30 -11.57
CA LYS A 186 -3.34 -8.67 -11.22
C LYS A 186 -3.89 -8.81 -9.79
N GLY A 187 -4.34 -7.72 -9.17
CA GLY A 187 -4.89 -7.75 -7.82
C GLY A 187 -5.69 -6.51 -7.43
N PRO A 188 -6.28 -6.49 -6.22
CA PRO A 188 -7.08 -5.38 -5.72
C PRO A 188 -6.31 -4.05 -5.67
N ALA A 189 -7.02 -2.93 -5.75
CA ALA A 189 -6.42 -1.59 -5.74
C ALA A 189 -5.73 -1.26 -4.40
N LEU A 190 -6.27 -1.78 -3.29
CA LEU A 190 -5.68 -1.72 -1.95
C LEU A 190 -5.22 -3.11 -1.48
N GLY A 191 -4.20 -3.69 -2.10
CA GLY A 191 -3.61 -4.93 -1.60
C GLY A 191 -2.95 -4.77 -0.22
N ALA A 192 -2.95 -5.83 0.60
CA ALA A 192 -1.97 -5.96 1.67
C ALA A 192 -0.59 -6.24 1.04
N PRO A 193 0.53 -5.70 1.58
CA PRO A 193 1.85 -5.99 1.04
C PRO A 193 2.19 -7.48 1.29
N VAL A 194 2.11 -8.27 0.23
CA VAL A 194 2.51 -9.68 0.22
C VAL A 194 3.99 -9.78 -0.11
N TYR A 195 4.74 -10.44 0.76
CA TYR A 195 6.13 -10.78 0.54
C TYR A 195 6.31 -12.29 0.48
N VAL A 196 7.19 -12.75 -0.40
CA VAL A 196 7.56 -14.17 -0.53
C VAL A 196 8.95 -14.36 0.02
N ILE A 197 9.18 -15.39 0.84
CA ILE A 197 10.50 -15.68 1.40
C ILE A 197 11.16 -16.86 0.67
N ASP A 198 12.46 -16.73 0.43
CA ASP A 198 13.36 -17.82 0.02
C ASP A 198 13.57 -18.82 1.18
N VAL A 199 13.75 -20.10 0.84
CA VAL A 199 14.12 -21.19 1.78
C VAL A 199 15.31 -20.81 2.64
N ASN A 200 16.28 -20.11 2.06
CA ASN A 200 17.48 -19.68 2.77
C ASN A 200 17.20 -18.79 3.99
N ILE A 201 16.18 -17.93 3.92
CA ILE A 201 15.80 -17.03 5.03
C ILE A 201 15.30 -17.86 6.21
N LEU A 202 14.52 -18.90 5.93
CA LEU A 202 14.02 -19.79 6.96
C LEU A 202 15.13 -20.66 7.56
N LEU A 203 16.01 -21.20 6.71
CA LEU A 203 17.18 -21.95 7.16
C LEU A 203 18.11 -21.12 8.05
N ASP A 204 18.18 -19.81 7.82
CA ASP A 204 18.97 -18.92 8.68
C ASP A 204 18.42 -18.85 10.09
N LEU A 205 17.09 -18.82 10.26
CA LEU A 205 16.46 -18.91 11.57
C LEU A 205 16.63 -20.30 12.20
N LEU A 206 16.29 -21.37 11.45
CA LEU A 206 16.27 -22.73 11.97
C LEU A 206 17.65 -23.26 12.34
N ARG A 207 18.68 -22.88 11.58
CA ARG A 207 20.07 -23.33 11.81
C ARG A 207 20.91 -22.31 12.59
N GLY A 208 20.29 -21.26 13.14
CA GLY A 208 20.99 -20.25 13.94
C GLY A 208 22.13 -19.54 13.22
N ARG A 209 21.98 -19.29 11.91
CA ARG A 209 23.02 -18.62 11.11
C ARG A 209 23.07 -17.12 11.44
N SER A 210 24.05 -16.41 10.90
CA SER A 210 24.23 -14.96 11.10
C SER A 210 23.00 -14.10 10.77
N GLY A 211 22.10 -14.59 9.91
CA GLY A 211 20.83 -13.92 9.54
C GLY A 211 19.65 -14.18 10.50
N ALA A 212 19.79 -15.07 11.49
CA ALA A 212 18.69 -15.49 12.37
C ALA A 212 17.96 -14.34 13.08
N PRO A 213 18.63 -13.27 13.59
CA PRO A 213 17.93 -12.16 14.24
C PRO A 213 16.98 -11.43 13.30
N PHE A 214 17.41 -11.20 12.05
CA PHE A 214 16.61 -10.51 11.03
C PHE A 214 15.46 -11.39 10.54
N ALA A 215 15.72 -12.67 10.25
CA ALA A 215 14.69 -13.63 9.86
C ALA A 215 13.63 -13.80 10.97
N GLY A 216 14.05 -13.89 12.23
CA GLY A 216 13.13 -13.95 13.37
C GLY A 216 12.27 -12.70 13.48
N SER A 217 12.82 -11.52 13.16
CA SER A 217 12.05 -10.28 13.19
C SER A 217 11.05 -10.18 12.05
N LEU A 218 11.42 -10.63 10.86
CA LEU A 218 10.51 -10.75 9.73
C LEU A 218 9.29 -11.62 10.07
N ILE A 219 9.52 -12.78 10.68
CA ILE A 219 8.44 -13.68 11.12
C ILE A 219 7.58 -13.02 12.21
N ARG A 220 8.18 -12.29 13.16
CA ARG A 220 7.40 -11.54 14.17
C ARG A 220 6.49 -10.49 13.55
N SER A 221 6.97 -9.73 12.56
CA SER A 221 6.15 -8.76 11.82
C SER A 221 5.01 -9.45 11.08
N ALA A 222 5.24 -10.67 10.57
CA ALA A 222 4.18 -11.47 9.95
C ALA A 222 3.13 -11.94 10.96
N LEU A 223 3.54 -12.39 12.14
CA LEU A 223 2.65 -12.81 13.23
C LEU A 223 1.85 -11.64 13.82
N ARG A 224 2.40 -10.42 13.78
CA ARG A 224 1.69 -9.18 14.16
C ARG A 224 0.76 -8.64 13.08
N ASN A 225 0.72 -9.27 11.91
CA ASN A 225 -0.05 -8.85 10.75
C ASN A 225 0.39 -7.49 10.16
N ASP A 226 1.65 -7.09 10.40
CA ASP A 226 2.25 -5.90 9.79
C ASP A 226 2.61 -6.14 8.32
N ILE A 227 3.01 -7.37 8.01
CA ILE A 227 3.32 -7.86 6.66
C ILE A 227 2.70 -9.25 6.47
N ARG A 228 2.48 -9.66 5.22
CA ARG A 228 2.05 -11.03 4.91
C ARG A 228 3.19 -11.80 4.26
N LEU A 229 3.56 -12.94 4.84
CA LEU A 229 4.60 -13.81 4.30
C LEU A 229 3.99 -15.04 3.64
N TYR A 230 4.51 -15.36 2.46
CA TYR A 230 4.19 -16.57 1.71
C TYR A 230 5.46 -17.26 1.25
N VAL A 231 5.30 -18.49 0.80
CA VAL A 231 6.31 -19.24 0.05
C VAL A 231 5.75 -19.67 -1.30
N THR A 232 6.61 -19.99 -2.26
CA THR A 232 6.18 -20.53 -3.56
C THR A 232 5.92 -22.03 -3.46
N HIS A 233 5.44 -22.62 -4.56
CA HIS A 233 5.32 -24.08 -4.67
C HIS A 233 6.70 -24.77 -4.70
N GLU A 234 7.71 -24.14 -5.32
CA GLU A 234 9.08 -24.67 -5.43
C GLU A 234 9.79 -24.73 -4.07
N PHE A 235 9.38 -23.89 -3.12
CA PHE A 235 9.92 -23.86 -1.76
C PHE A 235 9.89 -25.25 -1.08
N ALA A 236 8.79 -26.00 -1.24
CA ALA A 236 8.68 -27.32 -0.61
C ALA A 236 9.67 -28.33 -1.22
N HIS A 237 9.90 -28.26 -2.53
CA HIS A 237 10.87 -29.11 -3.21
C HIS A 237 12.30 -28.80 -2.76
N GLU A 238 12.67 -27.52 -2.68
CA GLU A 238 13.97 -27.09 -2.17
C GLU A 238 14.18 -27.45 -0.70
N LEU A 239 13.14 -27.31 0.12
CA LEU A 239 13.17 -27.67 1.53
C LEU A 239 13.46 -29.17 1.71
N GLN A 240 12.81 -30.02 0.89
CA GLN A 240 13.05 -31.47 0.88
C GLN A 240 14.46 -31.82 0.40
N ARG A 241 14.98 -31.16 -0.64
CA ARG A 241 16.37 -31.35 -1.11
C ARG A 241 17.40 -31.02 -0.01
N ASN A 242 17.07 -30.10 0.90
CA ASN A 242 17.92 -29.66 1.99
C ASN A 242 17.72 -30.43 3.31
N ARG A 243 16.91 -31.51 3.32
CA ARG A 243 16.77 -32.43 4.47
C ARG A 243 18.04 -33.26 4.65
N THR A 244 18.59 -33.26 5.85
CA THR A 244 19.58 -34.26 6.30
C THR A 244 18.84 -35.53 6.75
N LEU A 245 19.33 -36.69 6.33
CA LEU A 245 18.72 -38.03 6.45
C LEU A 245 18.18 -38.43 7.85
N ASP A 246 17.10 -39.21 7.81
CA ASP A 246 16.54 -40.16 8.81
C ASP A 246 15.99 -39.69 10.17
N ARG A 247 15.62 -38.41 10.34
CA ARG A 247 14.75 -38.02 11.48
C ARG A 247 13.62 -37.09 11.04
N PRO A 248 12.40 -37.21 11.64
CA PRO A 248 11.39 -36.18 11.51
C PRO A 248 11.99 -34.86 12.01
N ASP A 249 11.85 -33.81 11.21
CA ASP A 249 12.37 -32.48 11.49
C ASP A 249 11.17 -31.55 11.71
N PRO A 250 10.73 -31.34 12.98
CA PRO A 250 9.57 -30.51 13.30
C PRO A 250 9.70 -29.07 12.79
N ALA A 251 10.93 -28.59 12.63
CA ALA A 251 11.19 -27.27 12.08
C ALA A 251 10.91 -27.21 10.57
N LEU A 252 11.20 -28.28 9.83
CA LEU A 252 10.83 -28.39 8.41
C LEU A 252 9.34 -28.70 8.23
N ASP A 253 8.70 -29.37 9.18
CA ASP A 253 7.24 -29.58 9.14
C ASP A 253 6.48 -28.26 9.44
N MET A 254 7.01 -27.44 10.36
CA MET A 254 6.53 -26.07 10.58
C MET A 254 6.77 -25.18 9.34
N ALA A 255 7.94 -25.31 8.69
CA ALA A 255 8.24 -24.62 7.43
C ALA A 255 7.25 -24.97 6.32
N ALA A 256 6.85 -26.24 6.22
CA ALA A 256 5.85 -26.70 5.26
C ALA A 256 4.43 -26.16 5.53
N SER A 257 4.20 -25.67 6.75
CA SER A 257 2.94 -25.06 7.20
C SER A 257 2.86 -23.56 6.88
N ILE A 258 3.93 -22.94 6.39
CA ILE A 258 3.89 -21.55 5.92
C ILE A 258 2.91 -21.46 4.72
N PRO A 259 2.04 -20.43 4.68
CA PRO A 259 1.11 -20.24 3.57
C PRO A 259 1.82 -20.22 2.21
N ARG A 260 1.33 -21.03 1.27
CA ARG A 260 1.93 -21.17 -0.07
C ARG A 260 1.08 -20.51 -1.14
N LEU A 261 1.73 -19.78 -2.03
CA LEU A 261 1.12 -19.31 -3.27
C LEU A 261 0.83 -20.50 -4.18
N PRO A 262 -0.34 -20.53 -4.85
CA PRO A 262 -0.61 -21.58 -5.81
C PRO A 262 0.29 -21.43 -7.05
N PRO A 263 0.62 -22.56 -7.71
CA PRO A 263 1.45 -22.52 -8.92
C PRO A 263 0.71 -21.79 -10.05
N PRO A 264 1.42 -20.96 -10.86
CA PRO A 264 0.85 -20.40 -12.08
C PRO A 264 0.51 -21.47 -13.12
N ASP A 265 -0.26 -21.10 -14.14
CA ASP A 265 -0.43 -21.93 -15.34
C ASP A 265 0.93 -22.25 -15.97
N ALA A 266 1.13 -23.51 -16.36
CA ALA A 266 2.42 -24.00 -16.83
C ALA A 266 2.95 -23.23 -18.04
N MET A 267 2.08 -22.83 -18.97
CA MET A 267 2.49 -22.12 -20.17
C MET A 267 2.95 -20.69 -19.86
N LEU A 268 2.22 -19.98 -18.99
CA LEU A 268 2.62 -18.66 -18.50
C LEU A 268 3.87 -18.71 -17.63
N LEU A 269 3.99 -19.74 -16.80
CA LEU A 269 5.15 -19.95 -15.95
C LEU A 269 6.42 -20.09 -16.80
N GLU A 270 6.43 -21.01 -17.76
CA GLU A 270 7.60 -21.26 -18.60
C GLU A 270 7.99 -20.04 -19.45
N ALA A 271 7.01 -19.27 -19.95
CA ALA A 271 7.30 -18.03 -20.67
C ALA A 271 8.01 -16.99 -19.78
N THR A 272 7.56 -16.83 -18.55
CA THR A 272 8.16 -15.89 -17.58
C THR A 272 9.52 -16.39 -17.10
N VAL A 273 9.66 -17.70 -16.87
CA VAL A 273 10.93 -18.33 -16.49
C VAL A 273 11.98 -18.14 -17.58
N ALA A 274 11.63 -18.34 -18.85
CA ALA A 274 12.56 -18.14 -19.96
C ALA A 274 13.06 -16.68 -20.04
N GLU A 275 12.18 -15.70 -19.78
CA GLU A 275 12.55 -14.29 -19.73
C GLU A 275 13.50 -13.98 -18.55
N LEU A 276 13.25 -14.57 -17.38
CA LEU A 276 14.08 -14.42 -16.19
C LEU A 276 15.43 -15.13 -16.30
N ASP A 277 15.49 -16.29 -16.95
CA ASP A 277 16.74 -17.01 -17.19
C ASP A 277 17.69 -16.20 -18.07
N GLY A 278 17.17 -15.57 -19.13
CA GLY A 278 17.96 -14.66 -19.96
C GLY A 278 18.51 -13.45 -19.18
N LEU A 279 17.81 -13.04 -18.12
CA LEU A 279 18.18 -11.91 -17.27
C LEU A 279 19.21 -12.28 -16.20
N LEU A 280 18.95 -13.35 -15.45
CA LEU A 280 19.74 -13.77 -14.29
C LEU A 280 20.95 -14.63 -14.68
N HIS A 281 20.87 -15.30 -15.84
CA HIS A 281 21.85 -16.29 -16.28
C HIS A 281 22.35 -16.07 -17.73
N PRO A 282 22.75 -14.84 -18.15
CA PRO A 282 23.03 -14.51 -19.55
C PRO A 282 24.24 -15.24 -20.18
N HIS A 283 25.15 -15.81 -19.38
CA HIS A 283 26.43 -16.35 -19.86
C HIS A 283 26.73 -17.79 -19.42
N LEU A 284 25.72 -18.58 -19.06
CA LEU A 284 25.94 -19.89 -18.45
C LEU A 284 25.51 -21.04 -19.38
N LYS A 285 26.50 -21.75 -19.94
CA LYS A 285 26.34 -23.15 -20.33
C LYS A 285 26.41 -23.97 -19.03
N LYS A 286 25.31 -24.54 -18.54
CA LYS A 286 25.33 -25.35 -17.30
C LYS A 286 24.65 -26.70 -17.47
N THR A 287 25.40 -27.76 -17.19
CA THR A 287 24.93 -29.13 -16.93
C THR A 287 24.97 -29.42 -15.42
N GLY A 288 24.01 -30.18 -14.89
CA GLY A 288 24.01 -30.71 -13.51
C GLY A 288 23.26 -29.85 -12.46
N ALA A 289 23.57 -30.05 -11.18
CA ALA A 289 22.84 -29.49 -10.02
C ALA A 289 22.74 -27.95 -10.00
N LYS A 290 23.70 -27.26 -10.63
CA LYS A 290 23.70 -25.80 -10.74
C LYS A 290 22.59 -25.28 -11.67
N ALA A 291 22.24 -26.03 -12.72
CA ALA A 291 21.12 -25.69 -13.60
C ALA A 291 19.76 -25.90 -12.91
N THR A 292 19.67 -26.88 -12.00
CA THR A 292 18.45 -27.13 -11.22
C THR A 292 18.17 -25.99 -10.25
N ASN A 293 19.18 -25.49 -9.54
CA ASN A 293 19.03 -24.35 -8.63
C ASN A 293 18.70 -23.06 -9.39
N ASP A 294 19.41 -22.78 -10.49
CA ASP A 294 19.15 -21.62 -11.35
C ASP A 294 17.68 -21.60 -11.82
N ARG A 295 17.14 -22.76 -12.24
CA ARG A 295 15.72 -22.88 -12.61
C ARG A 295 14.78 -22.68 -11.43
N SER A 296 15.11 -23.22 -10.25
CA SER A 296 14.28 -23.02 -9.05
C SER A 296 14.18 -21.53 -8.68
N ASP A 297 15.28 -20.78 -8.75
CA ASP A 297 15.30 -19.32 -8.54
C ASP A 297 14.39 -18.59 -9.54
N ALA A 298 14.47 -18.95 -10.83
CA ALA A 298 13.60 -18.38 -11.86
C ALA A 298 12.12 -18.72 -11.62
N VAL A 299 11.80 -19.94 -11.15
CA VAL A 299 10.43 -20.36 -10.81
C VAL A 299 9.89 -19.58 -9.60
N HIS A 300 10.72 -19.34 -8.58
CA HIS A 300 10.35 -18.50 -7.44
C HIS A 300 9.94 -17.10 -7.88
N LEU A 301 10.80 -16.45 -8.67
CA LEU A 301 10.59 -15.10 -9.17
C LEU A 301 9.43 -15.04 -10.16
N ALA A 302 9.28 -16.01 -11.06
CA ALA A 302 8.15 -16.09 -11.98
C ALA A 302 6.82 -16.23 -11.23
N THR A 303 6.79 -17.04 -10.17
CA THR A 303 5.61 -17.16 -9.29
C THR A 303 5.31 -15.82 -8.61
N CYS A 304 6.32 -15.12 -8.09
CA CYS A 304 6.18 -13.79 -7.49
C CYS A 304 5.58 -12.77 -8.48
N ILE A 305 6.11 -12.72 -9.71
CA ILE A 305 5.65 -11.83 -10.78
C ILE A 305 4.23 -12.19 -11.22
N HIS A 306 3.91 -13.49 -11.29
CA HIS A 306 2.57 -13.96 -11.64
C HIS A 306 1.51 -13.45 -10.67
N HIS A 307 1.75 -13.54 -9.37
CA HIS A 307 0.82 -13.09 -8.32
C HIS A 307 0.95 -11.59 -7.98
N SER A 308 1.79 -10.85 -8.69
CA SER A 308 2.07 -9.43 -8.43
C SER A 308 2.38 -9.14 -6.96
N VAL A 309 3.19 -10.01 -6.34
CA VAL A 309 3.62 -9.81 -4.96
C VAL A 309 4.51 -8.56 -4.86
N ARG A 310 4.51 -7.92 -3.69
CA ARG A 310 5.25 -6.68 -3.50
C ARG A 310 6.76 -6.90 -3.53
N GLY A 311 7.23 -7.97 -2.91
CA GLY A 311 8.64 -8.27 -2.90
C GLY A 311 8.99 -9.72 -2.60
N PHE A 312 10.20 -10.08 -3.00
CA PHE A 312 10.82 -11.37 -2.75
C PHE A 312 12.02 -11.18 -1.80
N VAL A 313 12.02 -11.93 -0.70
CA VAL A 313 13.02 -11.83 0.37
C VAL A 313 14.04 -12.94 0.21
N THR A 314 15.27 -12.58 -0.14
CA THR A 314 16.36 -13.52 -0.38
C THR A 314 17.69 -12.96 0.14
N ARG A 315 18.67 -13.87 0.26
CA ARG A 315 20.08 -13.54 0.48
C ARG A 315 20.94 -13.84 -0.75
N ASP A 316 20.33 -14.34 -1.83
CA ASP A 316 21.07 -14.72 -3.02
C ASP A 316 21.64 -13.46 -3.70
N ARG A 317 22.96 -13.38 -3.75
CA ARG A 317 23.67 -12.22 -4.31
C ARG A 317 23.48 -12.08 -5.81
N ASN A 318 23.25 -13.17 -6.53
CA ASN A 318 22.93 -13.12 -7.95
C ASN A 318 21.60 -12.39 -8.15
N ILE A 319 20.55 -12.80 -7.42
CA ILE A 319 19.24 -12.15 -7.49
C ILE A 319 19.30 -10.70 -7.01
N LEU A 320 20.03 -10.42 -5.92
CA LEU A 320 20.18 -9.06 -5.37
C LEU A 320 20.86 -8.09 -6.36
N ARG A 321 21.84 -8.56 -7.15
CA ARG A 321 22.51 -7.74 -8.18
C ARG A 321 21.57 -7.26 -9.29
N HIS A 322 20.50 -8.01 -9.56
CA HIS A 322 19.47 -7.67 -10.54
C HIS A 322 18.24 -6.96 -9.93
N ALA A 323 18.29 -6.55 -8.67
CA ALA A 323 17.15 -5.96 -7.96
C ALA A 323 16.56 -4.71 -8.64
N ASP A 324 17.41 -3.82 -9.17
CA ASP A 324 16.97 -2.63 -9.92
C ASP A 324 16.22 -3.02 -11.20
N GLU A 325 16.75 -3.99 -11.93
CA GLU A 325 16.19 -4.40 -13.23
C GLU A 325 14.88 -5.17 -13.06
N LEU A 326 14.80 -6.04 -12.06
CA LEU A 326 13.58 -6.74 -11.68
C LEU A 326 12.48 -5.77 -11.24
N PHE A 327 12.82 -4.73 -10.48
CA PHE A 327 11.87 -3.69 -10.10
C PHE A 327 11.42 -2.87 -11.31
N GLN A 328 12.34 -2.47 -12.20
CA GLN A 328 12.00 -1.68 -13.37
C GLN A 328 11.12 -2.47 -14.35
N ARG A 329 11.48 -3.72 -14.67
CA ARG A 329 10.75 -4.52 -15.67
C ARG A 329 9.44 -5.09 -15.15
N PHE A 330 9.43 -5.58 -13.90
CA PHE A 330 8.31 -6.37 -13.37
C PHE A 330 7.63 -5.74 -12.14
N GLY A 331 8.17 -4.66 -11.59
CA GLY A 331 7.63 -4.04 -10.37
C GLY A 331 7.90 -4.84 -9.09
N LEU A 332 8.73 -5.89 -9.14
CA LEU A 332 9.05 -6.75 -8.00
C LEU A 332 10.22 -6.18 -7.18
N GLU A 333 10.01 -5.91 -5.88
CA GLU A 333 11.11 -5.51 -4.99
C GLU A 333 11.89 -6.72 -4.50
N ILE A 334 13.22 -6.73 -4.70
CA ILE A 334 14.11 -7.72 -4.08
C ILE A 334 14.65 -7.15 -2.77
N LEU A 335 14.41 -7.89 -1.68
CA LEU A 335 14.69 -7.46 -0.32
C LEU A 335 15.53 -8.52 0.40
N THR A 336 16.30 -8.10 1.38
CA THR A 336 16.91 -8.96 2.39
C THR A 336 16.03 -9.00 3.63
N ALA A 337 16.23 -9.97 4.52
CA ALA A 337 15.51 -10.00 5.80
C ALA A 337 15.79 -8.73 6.64
N ALA A 338 16.96 -8.11 6.48
CA ALA A 338 17.33 -6.88 7.17
C ALA A 338 16.54 -5.66 6.69
N ASP A 339 16.13 -5.63 5.40
CA ASP A 339 15.35 -4.52 4.85
C ASP A 339 13.93 -4.43 5.44
N LEU A 340 13.40 -5.57 5.89
CA LEU A 340 12.05 -5.71 6.46
C LEU A 340 12.05 -5.82 7.99
N ALA A 341 13.22 -6.01 8.62
CA ALA A 341 13.31 -6.09 10.07
C ALA A 341 13.07 -4.69 10.69
N PRO A 342 12.30 -4.58 11.79
CA PRO A 342 12.28 -3.37 12.60
C PRO A 342 13.70 -3.00 13.04
N GLU A 343 14.02 -1.70 12.99
CA GLU A 343 15.36 -1.17 13.26
C GLU A 343 15.88 -1.43 14.68
N ASP A 344 15.01 -1.76 15.64
CA ASP A 344 15.38 -2.08 17.03
C ASP A 344 15.46 -3.61 17.27
N LEU A 345 16.51 -4.28 16.78
CA LEU A 345 16.76 -5.68 17.17
C LEU A 345 17.09 -5.82 18.68
N SER A 346 17.49 -4.73 19.34
CA SER A 346 17.96 -4.74 20.74
C SER A 346 16.86 -4.63 21.81
N ASN A 347 15.62 -4.27 21.43
CA ASN A 347 14.49 -4.12 22.37
C ASN A 347 13.59 -5.35 22.45
N PHE A 348 13.84 -6.39 21.66
CA PHE A 348 13.04 -7.62 21.70
C PHE A 348 13.60 -8.58 22.74
N THR A 349 13.40 -8.26 24.03
CA THR A 349 13.50 -9.27 25.08
C THR A 349 12.41 -10.32 24.88
N THR A 350 12.82 -11.57 24.99
CA THR A 350 12.08 -12.82 24.88
C THR A 350 10.90 -12.91 25.85
N GLU A 351 9.83 -12.18 25.60
CA GLU A 351 8.52 -12.44 26.24
C GLU A 351 7.47 -12.62 25.14
N LEU A 352 7.58 -13.74 24.42
CA LEU A 352 6.45 -14.34 23.74
C LEU A 352 5.70 -15.17 24.79
N GLY A 353 4.69 -14.56 25.43
CA GLY A 353 3.58 -15.34 25.95
C GLY A 353 2.85 -16.03 24.79
N PRO A 354 2.27 -17.23 25.00
CA PRO A 354 1.58 -17.95 23.95
C PRO A 354 0.21 -17.31 23.69
N HIS A 355 0.16 -16.29 22.85
CA HIS A 355 -1.09 -15.77 22.29
C HIS A 355 -1.02 -15.77 20.77
N ILE A 356 -1.17 -16.97 20.20
CA ILE A 356 -1.62 -17.13 18.82
C ILE A 356 -3.15 -17.00 18.87
N ASP A 357 -3.64 -15.77 18.94
CA ASP A 357 -5.07 -15.51 18.73
C ASP A 357 -5.33 -15.46 17.23
N THR A 358 -5.67 -16.61 16.68
CA THR A 358 -6.24 -16.74 15.34
C THR A 358 -7.76 -16.61 15.44
N THR A 359 -8.26 -15.39 15.63
CA THR A 359 -9.66 -15.04 15.34
C THR A 359 -9.80 -13.52 15.28
N GLU A 360 -10.58 -13.04 14.31
CA GLU A 360 -10.92 -11.64 14.08
C GLU A 360 -11.45 -11.00 15.37
N GLY A 361 -10.75 -9.97 15.85
CA GLY A 361 -11.12 -9.25 17.07
C GLY A 361 -12.42 -8.46 16.92
N ARG A 362 -13.12 -8.21 18.03
CA ARG A 362 -14.35 -7.40 18.00
C ARG A 362 -14.00 -5.94 17.71
N PHE A 363 -14.33 -5.48 16.51
CA PHE A 363 -14.18 -4.09 16.12
C PHE A 363 -15.44 -3.29 16.45
N THR A 364 -15.30 -2.16 17.13
CA THR A 364 -16.43 -1.29 17.49
C THR A 364 -16.13 0.16 17.13
N THR A 365 -17.15 0.87 16.69
CA THR A 365 -17.10 2.29 16.35
C THR A 365 -18.18 3.03 17.14
N GLY A 366 -17.86 4.21 17.65
CA GLY A 366 -18.78 5.01 18.46
C GLY A 366 -18.45 6.50 18.41
N ARG A 367 -19.36 7.32 18.94
CA ARG A 367 -19.09 8.74 19.17
C ARG A 367 -18.35 8.91 20.50
N ILE A 368 -17.53 9.95 20.60
CA ILE A 368 -16.83 10.29 21.84
C ILE A 368 -17.84 10.87 22.82
N ALA A 369 -17.99 10.23 23.99
CA ALA A 369 -18.79 10.74 25.09
C ALA A 369 -17.89 11.31 26.21
N GLU A 370 -18.48 12.06 27.13
CA GLU A 370 -17.76 12.69 28.25
C GLU A 370 -16.98 11.66 29.09
N LYS A 371 -17.55 10.46 29.27
CA LYS A 371 -16.93 9.31 29.95
C LYS A 371 -15.63 8.82 29.28
N ASP A 372 -15.48 9.02 27.97
CA ASP A 372 -14.33 8.53 27.20
C ASP A 372 -13.14 9.51 27.24
N ARG A 373 -13.35 10.77 27.68
CA ARG A 373 -12.29 11.80 27.68
C ARG A 373 -11.02 11.39 28.43
N PRO A 374 -11.07 10.80 29.64
CA PRO A 374 -9.86 10.43 30.36
C PRO A 374 -9.04 9.36 29.64
N GLU A 375 -9.73 8.41 28.98
CA GLU A 375 -9.11 7.35 28.18
C GLU A 375 -8.42 7.95 26.94
N VAL A 376 -9.11 8.83 26.21
CA VAL A 376 -8.55 9.53 25.05
C VAL A 376 -7.33 10.38 25.43
N GLN A 377 -7.36 11.09 26.57
CA GLN A 377 -6.20 11.84 27.05
C GLN A 377 -5.02 10.93 27.41
N ARG A 378 -5.29 9.73 27.94
CA ARG A 378 -4.23 8.74 28.21
C ARG A 378 -3.65 8.20 26.91
N PHE A 379 -4.50 7.94 25.93
CA PHE A 379 -4.12 7.48 24.59
C PHE A 379 -3.21 8.49 23.85
N LEU A 380 -3.57 9.78 23.84
CA LEU A 380 -2.76 10.81 23.21
C LEU A 380 -1.38 10.97 23.90
N ARG A 381 -1.35 10.93 25.23
CA ARG A 381 -0.10 10.95 26.01
C ARG A 381 0.79 9.75 25.72
N HIS A 382 0.20 8.55 25.60
CA HIS A 382 0.94 7.33 25.27
C HIS A 382 1.65 7.44 23.91
N LEU A 383 1.05 8.15 22.95
CA LEU A 383 1.62 8.34 21.61
C LEU A 383 2.57 9.54 21.49
N ASP A 384 2.90 10.22 22.60
CA ASP A 384 3.74 11.44 22.62
C ASP A 384 3.18 12.55 21.70
N LEU A 385 1.85 12.65 21.61
CA LEU A 385 1.18 13.60 20.73
C LEU A 385 0.79 14.88 21.47
N PRO A 386 0.94 16.06 20.83
CA PRO A 386 0.53 17.32 21.42
C PRO A 386 -0.98 17.32 21.66
N HIS A 387 -1.39 17.75 22.86
CA HIS A 387 -2.79 17.76 23.29
C HIS A 387 -3.64 18.71 22.41
N ASP A 388 -3.01 19.77 21.88
CA ASP A 388 -3.61 20.79 21.03
C ASP A 388 -4.13 20.22 19.70
N LEU A 389 -3.60 19.06 19.26
CA LEU A 389 -4.11 18.36 18.07
C LEU A 389 -5.56 17.90 18.23
N PHE A 390 -6.05 17.78 19.47
CA PHE A 390 -7.32 17.11 19.73
C PHE A 390 -8.41 18.05 20.26
N PHE A 391 -8.05 19.06 21.06
CA PHE A 391 -9.03 19.96 21.66
C PHE A 391 -9.79 20.83 20.63
N ASP A 392 -9.19 21.13 19.48
CA ASP A 392 -9.88 21.81 18.38
C ASP A 392 -11.05 20.98 17.78
N PHE A 393 -11.01 19.65 17.88
CA PHE A 393 -11.86 18.73 17.10
C PHE A 393 -12.99 18.08 17.90
N VAL A 394 -13.06 18.33 19.21
CA VAL A 394 -14.12 17.82 20.10
C VAL A 394 -15.00 18.97 20.62
N SER A 395 -15.29 19.95 19.76
CA SER A 395 -16.38 20.90 19.99
C SER A 395 -17.75 20.20 19.83
N GLU A 396 -18.81 20.72 20.45
CA GLU A 396 -20.17 20.14 20.37
C GLU A 396 -20.66 19.89 18.93
N ASP A 397 -20.26 20.75 17.98
CA ASP A 397 -20.66 20.67 16.56
C ASP A 397 -19.83 19.71 15.69
N ALA A 398 -18.80 19.06 16.27
CA ALA A 398 -17.93 18.16 15.51
C ALA A 398 -18.51 16.74 15.43
N GLN A 399 -18.37 16.11 14.26
CA GLN A 399 -18.53 14.66 14.15
C GLN A 399 -17.28 14.00 14.70
N THR A 400 -17.45 12.96 15.49
CA THR A 400 -16.35 12.24 16.13
C THR A 400 -16.50 10.74 15.90
N ALA A 401 -15.36 10.06 15.82
CA ALA A 401 -15.27 8.60 15.74
C ALA A 401 -14.25 8.09 16.74
N LEU A 402 -14.68 7.11 17.53
CA LEU A 402 -13.91 6.39 18.52
C LEU A 402 -13.92 4.92 18.13
N ILE A 403 -12.75 4.37 17.84
CA ILE A 403 -12.62 3.04 17.27
C ILE A 403 -11.84 2.15 18.22
N ARG A 404 -12.43 1.02 18.59
CA ARG A 404 -11.81 0.01 19.46
C ARG A 404 -11.70 -1.34 18.77
N SER A 405 -10.60 -2.05 19.05
CA SER A 405 -10.38 -3.45 18.69
C SER A 405 -10.19 -4.22 19.97
N ASP A 406 -11.02 -5.22 20.24
CA ASP A 406 -10.94 -6.05 21.45
C ASP A 406 -10.94 -5.23 22.75
N ASN A 407 -11.72 -4.15 22.75
CA ASN A 407 -11.83 -3.11 23.79
C ASN A 407 -10.65 -2.15 23.92
N ASP A 408 -9.53 -2.37 23.22
CA ASP A 408 -8.43 -1.42 23.19
C ASP A 408 -8.74 -0.26 22.24
N LEU A 409 -8.48 0.97 22.69
CA LEU A 409 -8.62 2.15 21.86
C LEU A 409 -7.55 2.17 20.76
N VAL A 410 -7.99 2.11 19.49
CA VAL A 410 -7.12 2.06 18.32
C VAL A 410 -7.04 3.39 17.60
N SER A 411 -8.17 4.10 17.49
CA SER A 411 -8.22 5.35 16.75
C SER A 411 -9.22 6.33 17.32
N VAL A 412 -8.87 7.61 17.24
CA VAL A 412 -9.73 8.74 17.57
C VAL A 412 -9.69 9.74 16.43
N ALA A 413 -10.85 10.15 15.93
CA ALA A 413 -10.97 11.13 14.86
C ALA A 413 -12.08 12.14 15.14
N GLY A 414 -11.91 13.36 14.65
CA GLY A 414 -12.92 14.42 14.74
C GLY A 414 -12.87 15.32 13.51
N TRP A 415 -14.04 15.72 12.99
CA TRP A 415 -14.14 16.60 11.82
C TRP A 415 -15.41 17.44 11.81
N ARG A 416 -15.37 18.53 11.05
CA ARG A 416 -16.52 19.42 10.84
C ARG A 416 -16.56 19.96 9.42
N TYR A 417 -17.77 20.13 8.91
CA TYR A 417 -18.01 20.79 7.63
C TYR A 417 -18.16 22.30 7.84
N ARG A 418 -17.49 23.10 7.01
CA ARG A 418 -17.53 24.56 6.94
C ARG A 418 -18.23 24.97 5.65
N PRO A 419 -19.56 25.20 5.66
CA PRO A 419 -20.33 25.51 4.45
C PRO A 419 -19.80 26.70 3.66
N ALA A 420 -19.41 27.78 4.36
CA ALA A 420 -18.88 29.00 3.74
C ALA A 420 -17.61 28.77 2.91
N LYS A 421 -16.77 27.81 3.31
CA LYS A 421 -15.52 27.44 2.60
C LYS A 421 -15.69 26.22 1.70
N ARG A 422 -16.85 25.54 1.72
CA ARG A 422 -17.06 24.20 1.13
C ARG A 422 -15.96 23.22 1.53
N GLN A 423 -15.58 23.27 2.80
CA GLN A 423 -14.39 22.59 3.32
C GLN A 423 -14.73 21.72 4.53
N VAL A 424 -14.15 20.53 4.62
CA VAL A 424 -14.17 19.70 5.83
C VAL A 424 -12.80 19.80 6.50
N GLU A 425 -12.79 20.20 7.76
CA GLU A 425 -11.59 20.31 8.59
C GLU A 425 -11.65 19.23 9.67
N GLY A 426 -10.60 18.41 9.82
CA GLY A 426 -10.58 17.32 10.79
C GLY A 426 -9.18 16.96 11.29
N ALA A 427 -9.11 16.09 12.29
CA ALA A 427 -7.89 15.44 12.75
C ALA A 427 -8.11 13.97 13.03
N VAL A 428 -7.03 13.20 12.89
CA VAL A 428 -7.02 11.76 13.09
C VAL A 428 -5.79 11.34 13.90
N VAL A 429 -6.01 10.43 14.84
CA VAL A 429 -4.98 9.76 15.61
C VAL A 429 -5.21 8.25 15.59
N ILE A 430 -4.22 7.49 15.14
CA ILE A 430 -4.21 6.03 15.09
C ILE A 430 -3.02 5.49 15.87
N HIS A 431 -3.26 4.45 16.67
CA HIS A 431 -2.23 3.63 17.28
C HIS A 431 -1.66 2.65 16.25
N GLU A 432 -0.63 3.09 15.53
CA GLU A 432 0.00 2.41 14.39
C GLU A 432 0.46 0.96 14.66
N GLU A 433 0.75 0.64 15.93
CA GLU A 433 1.25 -0.67 16.38
C GLU A 433 0.12 -1.64 16.81
N ASN A 434 -1.15 -1.19 16.79
CA ASN A 434 -2.28 -2.06 17.12
C ASN A 434 -2.66 -2.95 15.91
N ARG A 435 -3.06 -4.21 16.16
CA ARG A 435 -3.50 -5.15 15.10
C ARG A 435 -4.65 -4.62 14.25
N GLY A 436 -5.56 -3.83 14.84
CA GLY A 436 -6.69 -3.18 14.18
C GLY A 436 -6.36 -1.86 13.44
N ALA A 437 -5.09 -1.41 13.44
CA ALA A 437 -4.71 -0.10 12.91
C ALA A 437 -5.05 0.08 11.41
N GLN A 438 -4.87 -0.96 10.60
CA GLN A 438 -5.19 -0.88 9.16
C GLN A 438 -6.70 -0.75 8.92
N LEU A 439 -7.50 -1.51 9.63
CA LEU A 439 -8.95 -1.44 9.54
C LEU A 439 -9.48 -0.09 10.07
N ALA A 440 -8.92 0.41 11.17
CA ALA A 440 -9.24 1.74 11.70
C ALA A 440 -8.90 2.84 10.71
N THR A 441 -7.75 2.73 10.04
CA THR A 441 -7.32 3.65 8.97
C THR A 441 -8.35 3.68 7.84
N ASP A 442 -8.68 2.51 7.29
CA ASP A 442 -9.63 2.39 6.18
C ASP A 442 -11.01 2.95 6.59
N HIS A 443 -11.47 2.64 7.81
CA HIS A 443 -12.75 3.10 8.33
C HIS A 443 -12.83 4.61 8.55
N VAL A 444 -11.79 5.23 9.15
CA VAL A 444 -11.77 6.68 9.37
C VAL A 444 -11.79 7.44 8.05
N ILE A 445 -11.03 6.98 7.05
CA ILE A 445 -11.03 7.62 5.72
C ILE A 445 -12.42 7.49 5.07
N GLU A 446 -13.08 6.33 5.19
CA GLU A 446 -14.44 6.13 4.69
C GLU A 446 -15.44 7.06 5.39
N LEU A 447 -15.40 7.17 6.73
CA LEU A 447 -16.26 8.07 7.50
C LEU A 447 -16.04 9.54 7.14
N LEU A 448 -14.79 9.96 7.04
CA LEU A 448 -14.43 11.33 6.64
C LEU A 448 -14.99 11.65 5.25
N THR A 449 -14.69 10.80 4.26
CA THR A 449 -15.08 11.04 2.88
C THR A 449 -16.58 10.93 2.63
N ARG A 450 -17.33 10.25 3.50
CA ARG A 450 -18.82 10.15 3.47
C ARG A 450 -19.54 11.11 4.42
N SER A 451 -18.82 11.99 5.09
CA SER A 451 -19.42 12.94 6.03
C SER A 451 -20.56 13.74 5.38
N LYS A 452 -21.62 13.98 6.17
CA LYS A 452 -22.78 14.76 5.72
C LYS A 452 -22.35 16.16 5.28
N ARG A 453 -22.77 16.57 4.08
CA ARG A 453 -22.42 17.85 3.46
C ARG A 453 -23.56 18.37 2.58
N THR A 454 -23.56 19.67 2.34
CA THR A 454 -24.58 20.35 1.51
C THR A 454 -24.17 20.50 0.04
N THR A 455 -22.89 20.34 -0.28
CA THR A 455 -22.36 20.45 -1.65
C THR A 455 -21.74 19.15 -2.13
N ARG A 456 -21.77 18.94 -3.45
CA ARG A 456 -21.25 17.73 -4.12
C ARG A 456 -19.73 17.67 -4.17
N ILE A 457 -19.09 18.84 -4.32
CA ILE A 457 -17.64 18.99 -4.31
C ILE A 457 -17.24 19.74 -3.05
N VAL A 458 -16.31 19.16 -2.30
CA VAL A 458 -15.75 19.75 -1.08
C VAL A 458 -14.25 19.51 -1.01
N ARG A 459 -13.55 20.39 -0.30
CA ARG A 459 -12.14 20.20 0.04
C ARG A 459 -12.02 19.62 1.44
N PHE A 460 -11.32 18.52 1.61
CA PHE A 460 -10.90 17.99 2.90
C PHE A 460 -9.55 18.60 3.30
N GLN A 461 -9.40 18.90 4.59
CA GLN A 461 -8.14 19.23 5.23
C GLN A 461 -8.08 18.47 6.55
N VAL A 462 -7.23 17.45 6.62
CA VAL A 462 -7.11 16.55 7.77
C VAL A 462 -5.73 16.72 8.39
N ARG A 463 -5.68 17.08 9.67
CA ARG A 463 -4.46 17.17 10.45
C ARG A 463 -4.11 15.79 11.03
N VAL A 464 -2.90 15.32 10.80
CA VAL A 464 -2.38 14.08 11.38
C VAL A 464 -0.97 14.29 11.87
N HIS A 465 -0.56 13.51 12.86
CA HIS A 465 0.83 13.58 13.30
C HIS A 465 1.76 12.92 12.28
N ALA A 466 2.96 13.49 12.09
CA ALA A 466 3.89 13.06 11.05
C ALA A 466 4.41 11.62 11.20
N SER A 467 4.26 11.01 12.38
CA SER A 467 4.60 9.60 12.62
C SER A 467 3.51 8.60 12.19
N GLN A 468 2.30 9.05 11.85
CA GLN A 468 1.18 8.17 11.45
C GLN A 468 1.29 7.74 9.98
N LEU A 469 2.35 6.99 9.68
CA LEU A 469 2.74 6.64 8.32
C LEU A 469 1.70 5.80 7.58
N ARG A 470 1.00 4.88 8.26
CA ARG A 470 0.00 4.01 7.62
C ARG A 470 -1.24 4.78 7.21
N PHE A 471 -1.66 5.71 8.06
CA PHE A 471 -2.76 6.62 7.73
C PHE A 471 -2.39 7.49 6.55
N ILE A 472 -1.21 8.14 6.59
CA ILE A 472 -0.74 9.01 5.51
C ILE A 472 -0.65 8.23 4.20
N ASP A 473 -0.07 7.03 4.22
CA ASP A 473 0.07 6.17 3.05
C ASP A 473 -1.28 5.78 2.44
N THR A 474 -2.21 5.32 3.29
CA THR A 474 -3.55 4.95 2.84
C THR A 474 -4.31 6.17 2.32
N ALA A 475 -4.23 7.31 3.01
CA ALA A 475 -4.86 8.56 2.57
C ALA A 475 -4.30 9.02 1.21
N GLN A 476 -2.99 8.96 1.01
CA GLN A 476 -2.35 9.29 -0.27
C GLN A 476 -2.78 8.35 -1.40
N SER A 477 -2.86 7.04 -1.11
CA SER A 477 -3.42 6.06 -2.07
C SER A 477 -4.89 6.34 -2.42
N ARG A 478 -5.58 7.13 -1.59
CA ARG A 478 -6.96 7.59 -1.78
C ARG A 478 -7.05 9.06 -2.15
N GLY A 479 -6.00 9.66 -2.72
CA GLY A 479 -6.06 11.00 -3.30
C GLY A 479 -5.91 12.16 -2.33
N PHE A 480 -5.52 11.91 -1.08
CA PHE A 480 -5.03 12.98 -0.23
C PHE A 480 -3.61 13.37 -0.62
N GLU A 481 -3.33 14.66 -0.57
CA GLU A 481 -2.03 15.23 -0.88
C GLU A 481 -1.47 15.95 0.35
N PRO A 482 -0.14 16.05 0.48
CA PRO A 482 0.46 16.93 1.48
C PRO A 482 -0.01 18.38 1.27
N GLY A 483 -0.65 18.93 2.29
CA GLY A 483 -0.98 20.35 2.40
C GLY A 483 0.22 21.17 2.86
N PRO A 484 0.04 22.49 3.02
CA PRO A 484 1.11 23.36 3.50
C PRO A 484 1.62 22.91 4.89
N PRO A 485 2.95 22.97 5.13
CA PRO A 485 3.54 22.55 6.40
C PRO A 485 3.05 23.45 7.54
N ASP A 486 2.60 22.83 8.64
CA ASP A 486 1.97 23.54 9.77
C ASP A 486 2.90 23.69 10.98
N GLY A 487 4.23 23.69 10.75
CA GLY A 487 5.25 24.09 11.72
C GLY A 487 5.45 23.22 12.99
N GLN A 488 4.62 22.20 13.26
CA GLN A 488 4.60 21.53 14.57
C GLN A 488 4.50 19.99 14.53
N ASN A 489 5.38 19.25 13.85
CA ASN A 489 5.25 17.77 13.74
C ASN A 489 3.89 17.26 13.21
N LEU A 490 3.04 18.16 12.76
CA LEU A 490 1.72 17.93 12.22
C LEU A 490 1.81 18.05 10.71
N ARG A 491 1.08 17.18 10.04
CA ARG A 491 0.86 17.21 8.61
C ARG A 491 -0.57 17.59 8.34
N SER A 492 -0.75 18.51 7.42
CA SER A 492 -2.03 18.76 6.81
C SER A 492 -2.13 17.87 5.57
N LEU A 493 -3.19 17.08 5.44
CA LEU A 493 -3.51 16.31 4.25
C LEU A 493 -4.75 16.91 3.59
N THR A 494 -4.66 17.25 2.31
CA THR A 494 -5.75 17.89 1.57
C THR A 494 -6.27 16.99 0.45
N LYS A 495 -7.57 16.98 0.21
CA LYS A 495 -8.19 16.25 -0.90
C LYS A 495 -9.39 17.01 -1.42
N THR A 496 -9.52 17.21 -2.73
CA THR A 496 -10.81 17.58 -3.30
C THR A 496 -11.60 16.30 -3.56
N SER A 497 -12.79 16.21 -2.99
CA SER A 497 -13.67 15.06 -3.15
C SER A 497 -14.94 15.47 -3.87
N VAL A 498 -15.31 14.66 -4.84
CA VAL A 498 -16.57 14.65 -5.56
C VAL A 498 -17.40 13.54 -4.97
N SER A 499 -18.67 13.80 -4.71
CA SER A 499 -19.54 12.91 -3.97
C SER A 499 -20.85 12.63 -4.69
N ASP A 500 -20.76 12.51 -6.01
CA ASP A 500 -21.91 12.42 -6.87
C ASP A 500 -21.59 11.61 -8.13
N VAL A 501 -22.63 11.30 -8.88
CA VAL A 501 -22.56 10.66 -10.18
C VAL A 501 -22.66 11.71 -11.28
N VAL A 502 -21.58 11.90 -12.04
CA VAL A 502 -21.54 12.91 -13.10
C VAL A 502 -22.00 12.28 -14.42
N LEU A 503 -23.19 12.64 -14.86
CA LEU A 503 -23.71 12.30 -16.18
C LEU A 503 -23.14 13.22 -17.27
N PRO A 504 -23.11 12.79 -18.55
CA PRO A 504 -22.63 13.62 -19.66
C PRO A 504 -23.36 14.97 -19.76
N GLU A 505 -24.67 14.99 -19.49
CA GLU A 505 -25.49 16.21 -19.45
C GLU A 505 -25.08 17.21 -18.35
N HIS A 506 -24.54 16.71 -17.23
CA HIS A 506 -24.07 17.52 -16.10
C HIS A 506 -22.59 17.92 -16.20
N TRP A 507 -21.90 17.53 -17.29
CA TRP A 507 -20.46 17.73 -17.45
C TRP A 507 -20.03 19.19 -17.33
N ARG A 508 -20.81 20.12 -17.90
CA ARG A 508 -20.50 21.55 -17.89
C ARG A 508 -20.45 22.11 -16.47
N ARG A 509 -21.52 21.90 -15.71
CA ARG A 509 -21.63 22.32 -14.32
C ARG A 509 -20.55 21.68 -13.45
N PHE A 510 -20.32 20.38 -13.62
CA PHE A 510 -19.29 19.65 -12.89
C PHE A 510 -17.88 20.25 -13.08
N ARG A 511 -17.49 20.52 -14.33
CA ARG A 511 -16.21 21.16 -14.68
C ARG A 511 -16.05 22.52 -14.00
N GLU A 512 -17.10 23.34 -14.01
CA GLU A 512 -17.08 24.69 -13.44
C GLU A 512 -16.90 24.62 -11.91
N GLU A 513 -17.69 23.78 -11.24
CA GLU A 513 -17.60 23.55 -9.80
C GLU A 513 -16.24 22.96 -9.38
N LEU A 514 -15.70 22.01 -10.16
CA LEU A 514 -14.39 21.41 -9.92
C LEU A 514 -13.27 22.44 -10.10
N ALA A 515 -13.32 23.24 -11.16
CA ALA A 515 -12.32 24.27 -11.43
C ALA A 515 -12.28 25.33 -10.31
N THR A 516 -13.44 25.79 -9.85
CA THR A 516 -13.52 26.74 -8.71
C THR A 516 -12.99 26.14 -7.41
N THR A 517 -13.26 24.85 -7.16
CA THR A 517 -12.93 24.22 -5.86
C THR A 517 -11.51 23.65 -5.80
N SER A 518 -10.94 23.23 -6.93
CA SER A 518 -9.64 22.52 -6.97
C SER A 518 -8.58 23.23 -7.81
N GLY A 519 -8.97 24.14 -8.71
CA GLY A 519 -8.08 24.72 -9.71
C GLY A 519 -7.79 23.83 -10.92
N HIS A 520 -8.33 22.60 -10.95
CA HIS A 520 -8.18 21.69 -12.09
C HIS A 520 -9.24 21.97 -13.16
N GLN A 521 -8.81 22.01 -14.42
CA GLN A 521 -9.67 22.22 -15.58
C GLN A 521 -9.80 20.94 -16.40
N LEU A 522 -11.04 20.59 -16.73
CA LEU A 522 -11.40 19.44 -17.56
C LEU A 522 -11.76 19.86 -19.00
N PRO A 523 -11.75 18.93 -19.98
CA PRO A 523 -12.09 19.22 -21.37
C PRO A 523 -13.52 19.76 -21.52
N LYS A 524 -13.76 20.44 -22.66
CA LYS A 524 -15.04 21.09 -22.90
C LYS A 524 -16.21 20.12 -23.01
N GLU A 525 -15.95 18.93 -23.53
CA GLU A 525 -16.90 17.85 -23.70
C GLU A 525 -16.43 16.64 -22.89
N PRO A 526 -17.34 15.80 -22.40
CA PRO A 526 -16.96 14.57 -21.71
C PRO A 526 -16.24 13.64 -22.70
N PRO A 527 -15.05 13.13 -22.37
CA PRO A 527 -14.35 12.17 -23.24
C PRO A 527 -15.15 10.87 -23.33
N THR A 528 -15.04 10.18 -24.47
CA THR A 528 -15.63 8.84 -24.63
C THR A 528 -14.75 7.82 -23.90
N PHE A 529 -15.38 6.91 -23.16
CA PHE A 529 -14.66 5.85 -22.46
C PHE A 529 -14.15 4.81 -23.46
N GLN A 530 -12.83 4.54 -23.49
CA GLN A 530 -12.29 3.34 -24.13
C GLN A 530 -11.74 2.37 -23.08
N ALA A 531 -10.94 2.85 -22.13
CA ALA A 531 -10.44 2.05 -21.01
C ALA A 531 -10.27 2.89 -19.73
N ALA A 532 -10.27 2.22 -18.57
CA ALA A 532 -10.08 2.89 -17.28
C ALA A 532 -8.67 3.47 -17.08
N ASP A 533 -7.67 2.86 -17.73
CA ASP A 533 -6.26 3.27 -17.65
C ASP A 533 -5.87 4.31 -18.72
N GLU A 534 -6.83 4.65 -19.60
CA GLU A 534 -6.69 5.71 -20.59
C GLU A 534 -6.87 7.09 -19.96
N GLY A 535 -6.03 8.02 -20.39
CA GLY A 535 -5.89 9.32 -19.75
C GLY A 535 -6.93 10.34 -20.18
N ILE A 536 -7.60 10.94 -19.19
CA ILE A 536 -8.42 12.14 -19.32
C ILE A 536 -7.50 13.36 -19.30
N PRO A 537 -7.61 14.28 -20.27
CA PRO A 537 -6.90 15.56 -20.23
C PRO A 537 -7.29 16.36 -18.99
N ILE A 538 -6.31 16.75 -18.18
CA ILE A 538 -6.52 17.61 -17.01
C ILE A 538 -5.50 18.74 -17.04
N ARG A 539 -5.96 19.98 -16.87
CA ARG A 539 -5.08 21.15 -16.76
C ARG A 539 -4.97 21.58 -15.32
N THR A 540 -3.73 21.66 -14.83
CA THR A 540 -3.41 22.10 -13.46
C THR A 540 -2.40 23.23 -13.56
N ALA A 541 -2.73 24.41 -13.02
CA ALA A 541 -1.87 25.60 -13.08
C ALA A 541 -1.30 25.90 -14.49
N GLY A 542 -2.13 25.72 -15.53
CA GLY A 542 -1.77 25.96 -16.93
C GLY A 542 -1.02 24.82 -17.63
N LYS A 543 -0.53 23.81 -16.91
CA LYS A 543 0.10 22.63 -17.51
C LYS A 543 -0.95 21.60 -17.88
N LEU A 544 -0.91 21.12 -19.13
CA LEU A 544 -1.74 20.01 -19.58
C LEU A 544 -1.09 18.69 -19.16
N ALA A 545 -1.84 17.87 -18.45
CA ALA A 545 -1.49 16.53 -18.02
C ALA A 545 -2.56 15.56 -18.55
N SER A 546 -2.23 14.28 -18.59
CA SER A 546 -3.18 13.21 -18.90
C SER A 546 -3.23 12.24 -17.73
N MET A 547 -4.41 12.09 -17.12
CA MET A 547 -4.62 11.26 -15.93
C MET A 547 -5.60 10.13 -16.23
N PRO A 548 -5.25 8.86 -16.00
CA PRO A 548 -6.18 7.74 -16.15
C PRO A 548 -7.53 8.00 -15.48
N LEU A 549 -8.65 7.62 -16.10
CA LEU A 549 -9.97 7.74 -15.47
C LEU A 549 -9.99 7.06 -14.08
N PHE A 550 -9.37 5.89 -13.97
CA PHE A 550 -9.27 5.16 -12.71
C PHE A 550 -8.55 5.98 -11.62
N ASP A 551 -7.44 6.63 -11.98
CA ASP A 551 -6.67 7.45 -11.05
C ASP A 551 -7.43 8.73 -10.70
N PHE A 552 -8.11 9.34 -11.68
CA PHE A 552 -8.97 10.51 -11.46
C PHE A 552 -10.06 10.21 -10.42
N GLU A 553 -10.81 9.13 -10.60
CA GLU A 553 -11.87 8.73 -9.68
C GLU A 553 -11.35 8.26 -8.31
N THR A 554 -10.09 7.81 -8.23
CA THR A 554 -9.42 7.54 -6.95
C THR A 554 -9.02 8.86 -6.27
N ALA A 555 -8.45 9.79 -7.02
CA ALA A 555 -8.00 11.09 -6.56
C ALA A 555 -9.16 11.98 -6.08
N PHE A 556 -10.27 11.97 -6.80
CA PHE A 556 -11.46 12.79 -6.51
C PHE A 556 -12.63 12.00 -5.89
N GLY A 557 -12.46 10.71 -5.59
CA GLY A 557 -13.52 9.86 -5.06
C GLY A 557 -14.21 10.40 -3.79
N PRO A 558 -15.40 9.86 -3.44
CA PRO A 558 -16.00 8.62 -3.95
C PRO A 558 -16.89 8.75 -5.20
N GLY A 559 -16.98 9.93 -5.82
CA GLY A 559 -17.80 10.18 -7.00
C GLY A 559 -17.39 9.38 -8.24
N LEU A 560 -18.32 9.25 -9.19
CA LEU A 560 -18.15 8.45 -10.41
C LEU A 560 -18.48 9.27 -11.66
N LEU A 561 -17.66 9.15 -12.71
CA LEU A 561 -17.89 9.81 -13.99
C LEU A 561 -18.54 8.85 -14.99
N LEU A 562 -19.81 9.07 -15.34
CA LEU A 562 -20.49 8.25 -16.34
C LEU A 562 -20.20 8.79 -17.74
N LEU A 563 -18.99 8.53 -18.22
CA LEU A 563 -18.57 8.90 -19.56
C LEU A 563 -19.36 8.11 -20.63
N PRO A 564 -19.56 8.68 -21.83
CA PRO A 564 -20.17 7.97 -22.96
C PRO A 564 -19.46 6.63 -23.22
N GLN A 565 -20.21 5.60 -23.58
CA GLN A 565 -19.73 4.22 -23.82
C GLN A 565 -19.11 3.49 -22.62
N ARG A 566 -19.14 4.07 -21.41
CA ARG A 566 -18.62 3.36 -20.22
C ARG A 566 -19.51 2.15 -19.91
N PRO A 567 -18.94 0.94 -19.79
CA PRO A 567 -19.72 -0.25 -19.52
C PRO A 567 -20.33 -0.22 -18.12
N ALA A 568 -21.56 -0.71 -18.02
CA ALA A 568 -22.27 -0.90 -16.76
C ALA A 568 -22.90 -2.29 -16.71
N THR A 569 -22.85 -2.91 -15.52
CA THR A 569 -23.30 -4.28 -15.29
C THR A 569 -24.17 -4.32 -14.03
N ILE A 570 -25.35 -4.94 -14.11
CA ILE A 570 -26.22 -5.17 -12.95
C ILE A 570 -25.97 -6.57 -12.37
N VAL A 571 -25.76 -6.61 -11.06
CA VAL A 571 -25.38 -7.81 -10.32
C VAL A 571 -26.45 -8.13 -9.28
N PRO A 572 -27.15 -9.27 -9.41
CA PRO A 572 -28.04 -9.76 -8.37
C PRO A 572 -27.22 -10.28 -7.17
N ILE A 573 -27.54 -9.78 -5.98
CA ILE A 573 -26.92 -10.16 -4.71
C ILE A 573 -27.99 -10.63 -3.71
N GLN A 574 -27.65 -11.58 -2.85
CA GLN A 574 -28.53 -12.06 -1.78
C GLN A 574 -28.60 -11.05 -0.63
N ARG A 575 -29.73 -10.99 0.07
CA ARG A 575 -29.98 -10.02 1.16
C ARG A 575 -28.88 -10.05 2.23
N GLY A 576 -28.54 -11.22 2.75
CA GLY A 576 -27.50 -11.37 3.79
C GLY A 576 -26.12 -10.85 3.35
N TYR A 577 -25.76 -11.03 2.08
CA TYR A 577 -24.50 -10.53 1.53
C TYR A 577 -24.54 -9.02 1.33
N ALA A 578 -25.66 -8.49 0.81
CA ALA A 578 -25.87 -7.06 0.64
C ALA A 578 -25.78 -6.31 1.97
N ALA A 579 -26.39 -6.86 3.03
CA ALA A 579 -26.36 -6.29 4.39
C ALA A 579 -24.92 -6.11 4.93
N ARG A 580 -23.98 -6.95 4.50
CA ARG A 580 -22.57 -6.90 4.91
C ARG A 580 -21.72 -5.97 4.04
N LEU A 581 -21.99 -5.92 2.73
CA LEU A 581 -21.19 -5.15 1.77
C LEU A 581 -21.65 -3.71 1.58
N ILE A 582 -22.95 -3.47 1.71
CA ILE A 582 -23.60 -2.22 1.31
C ILE A 582 -24.25 -1.61 2.55
N PRO A 583 -23.65 -0.53 3.10
CA PRO A 583 -24.23 0.18 4.23
C PRO A 583 -25.67 0.61 3.96
N GLY A 584 -26.57 0.33 4.90
CA GLY A 584 -27.97 0.72 4.81
C GLY A 584 -28.79 -0.01 3.75
N SER A 585 -28.36 -1.19 3.28
CA SER A 585 -29.12 -2.04 2.34
C SER A 585 -30.24 -2.85 3.01
N ASP A 586 -30.15 -3.15 4.31
CA ASP A 586 -31.22 -3.81 5.08
C ASP A 586 -32.09 -2.79 5.83
N PRO A 587 -33.42 -2.71 5.58
CA PRO A 587 -34.35 -1.86 6.32
C PRO A 587 -34.48 -2.22 7.81
N GLN A 588 -34.18 -3.46 8.20
CA GLN A 588 -34.33 -3.98 9.56
C GLN A 588 -33.09 -3.80 10.44
N GLY A 589 -32.02 -3.18 9.90
CA GLY A 589 -30.89 -2.65 10.67
C GLY A 589 -30.28 -3.62 11.68
N HIS A 590 -29.48 -4.58 11.22
CA HIS A 590 -28.60 -5.28 12.16
C HIS A 590 -27.54 -4.29 12.66
N PHE A 591 -27.62 -3.95 13.95
CA PHE A 591 -26.75 -3.02 14.70
C PHE A 591 -25.26 -3.40 14.75
N PHE A 592 -24.87 -4.50 14.10
CA PHE A 592 -23.48 -4.92 13.94
C PHE A 592 -23.06 -4.63 12.52
N ASP A 593 -22.50 -3.43 12.30
CA ASP A 593 -21.83 -3.11 11.04
C ASP A 593 -20.81 -4.21 10.75
N SER A 594 -21.01 -4.96 9.66
CA SER A 594 -20.03 -5.94 9.23
C SER A 594 -18.71 -5.24 8.99
N GLU A 595 -17.60 -5.81 9.48
CA GLU A 595 -16.25 -5.28 9.28
C GLU A 595 -15.96 -4.88 7.81
N VAL A 596 -16.59 -5.58 6.87
CA VAL A 596 -16.48 -5.33 5.42
C VAL A 596 -17.09 -3.99 4.99
N ALA A 597 -18.17 -3.56 5.63
CA ALA A 597 -18.79 -2.25 5.38
C ALA A 597 -17.82 -1.10 5.71
N LEU A 598 -16.86 -1.33 6.61
CA LEU A 598 -15.88 -0.35 7.07
C LEU A 598 -14.68 -0.18 6.11
N ARG A 599 -14.56 -1.02 5.07
CA ARG A 599 -13.38 -1.06 4.19
C ARG A 599 -13.54 -0.16 2.96
N LEU A 600 -12.44 0.48 2.56
CA LEU A 600 -12.39 1.41 1.43
C LEU A 600 -12.55 0.70 0.07
N GLU A 601 -12.10 -0.54 -0.03
CA GLU A 601 -12.33 -1.46 -1.14
C GLU A 601 -12.90 -2.75 -0.56
N ARG A 602 -13.86 -3.36 -1.25
CA ARG A 602 -14.60 -4.53 -0.76
C ARG A 602 -14.51 -5.67 -1.76
N ALA A 603 -14.58 -6.92 -1.29
CA ALA A 603 -14.55 -8.10 -2.13
C ALA A 603 -15.92 -8.80 -2.16
N TYR A 604 -16.33 -9.22 -3.35
CA TYR A 604 -17.52 -10.01 -3.60
C TYR A 604 -17.13 -11.29 -4.32
N PHE A 605 -17.47 -12.44 -3.74
CA PHE A 605 -17.19 -13.76 -4.31
C PHE A 605 -18.42 -14.30 -5.02
N ARG A 606 -18.19 -14.84 -6.22
CA ARG A 606 -19.27 -15.39 -7.03
C ARG A 606 -18.78 -16.57 -7.87
N VAL A 607 -19.76 -17.27 -8.43
CA VAL A 607 -19.52 -18.34 -9.41
C VAL A 607 -18.68 -17.77 -10.55
N PRO A 608 -17.67 -18.51 -11.07
CA PRO A 608 -16.75 -18.01 -12.06
C PRO A 608 -17.38 -17.94 -13.45
N ASP A 609 -18.38 -17.11 -13.65
CA ASP A 609 -19.05 -16.86 -14.92
C ASP A 609 -18.97 -15.37 -15.32
N ARG A 610 -19.07 -15.10 -16.63
CA ARG A 610 -19.18 -13.73 -17.18
C ARG A 610 -18.11 -12.74 -16.65
N THR A 611 -16.89 -13.20 -16.38
CA THR A 611 -15.80 -12.36 -15.83
C THR A 611 -15.44 -11.18 -16.73
N THR A 612 -15.59 -11.35 -18.05
CA THR A 612 -15.40 -10.28 -19.06
C THR A 612 -16.40 -9.12 -18.93
N TYR A 613 -17.41 -9.22 -18.06
CA TYR A 613 -18.35 -8.14 -17.78
C TYR A 613 -17.85 -7.18 -16.70
N PHE A 614 -16.71 -7.50 -16.07
CA PHE A 614 -16.14 -6.79 -14.94
C PHE A 614 -14.71 -6.35 -15.22
N ILE A 615 -14.50 -5.67 -16.35
CA ILE A 615 -13.20 -5.04 -16.60
C ILE A 615 -12.98 -3.89 -15.61
N ARG A 616 -11.72 -3.62 -15.26
CA ARG A 616 -11.36 -2.51 -14.37
C ARG A 616 -12.01 -1.21 -14.83
N GLY A 617 -12.61 -0.47 -13.89
CA GLY A 617 -13.35 0.75 -14.13
C GLY A 617 -14.79 0.58 -14.63
N THR A 618 -15.28 -0.64 -14.85
CA THR A 618 -16.71 -0.89 -15.12
C THR A 618 -17.57 -0.43 -13.95
N ILE A 619 -18.76 0.08 -14.22
CA ILE A 619 -19.74 0.39 -13.17
C ILE A 619 -20.56 -0.85 -12.84
N VAL A 620 -20.65 -1.17 -11.55
CA VAL A 620 -21.45 -2.27 -11.04
C VAL A 620 -22.67 -1.71 -10.32
N VAL A 621 -23.86 -2.10 -10.74
CA VAL A 621 -25.14 -1.82 -10.05
C VAL A 621 -25.47 -3.03 -9.19
N PHE A 622 -25.68 -2.85 -7.89
CA PHE A 622 -26.09 -3.90 -6.98
C PHE A 622 -27.63 -3.97 -6.87
N TYR A 623 -28.17 -5.13 -7.22
CA TYR A 623 -29.59 -5.46 -7.11
C TYR A 623 -29.82 -6.50 -6.02
N VAL A 624 -30.55 -6.17 -4.95
CA VAL A 624 -30.87 -7.13 -3.90
C VAL A 624 -32.01 -8.01 -4.38
N SER A 625 -31.68 -9.26 -4.67
CA SER A 625 -32.61 -10.26 -5.19
C SER A 625 -33.71 -10.60 -4.18
N GLY A 626 -34.84 -11.13 -4.67
CA GLY A 626 -35.93 -11.60 -3.82
C GLY A 626 -35.66 -12.95 -3.13
N SER A 627 -34.54 -13.59 -3.44
CA SER A 627 -34.09 -14.79 -2.73
C SER A 627 -33.81 -14.44 -1.28
N ASP A 628 -34.20 -15.32 -0.34
CA ASP A 628 -34.02 -15.11 1.10
C ASP A 628 -34.75 -13.85 1.64
N GLY A 629 -35.95 -13.57 1.10
CA GLY A 629 -36.80 -12.47 1.58
C GLY A 629 -36.24 -11.07 1.28
N GLY A 630 -35.42 -10.92 0.23
CA GLY A 630 -34.89 -9.63 -0.18
C GLY A 630 -35.91 -8.73 -0.90
N PRO A 631 -35.69 -7.40 -0.90
CA PRO A 631 -36.66 -6.41 -1.34
C PRO A 631 -36.86 -6.27 -2.86
N LYS A 632 -36.11 -7.00 -3.70
CA LYS A 632 -36.19 -6.95 -5.18
C LYS A 632 -35.98 -5.53 -5.74
N GLU A 633 -34.88 -4.88 -5.35
CA GLU A 633 -34.59 -3.50 -5.74
C GLU A 633 -33.09 -3.28 -5.97
N ALA A 634 -32.75 -2.32 -6.84
CA ALA A 634 -31.39 -1.82 -6.96
C ALA A 634 -31.11 -0.80 -5.86
N VAL A 635 -29.97 -0.95 -5.19
CA VAL A 635 -29.67 -0.24 -3.93
C VAL A 635 -28.41 0.61 -3.98
N ALA A 636 -27.48 0.34 -4.89
CA ALA A 636 -26.19 1.04 -4.95
C ALA A 636 -25.49 0.84 -6.30
N ILE A 637 -24.52 1.71 -6.57
CA ILE A 637 -23.50 1.54 -7.62
C ILE A 637 -22.10 1.56 -7.03
N ALA A 638 -21.15 0.92 -7.69
CA ALA A 638 -19.73 0.99 -7.37
C ALA A 638 -18.88 0.89 -8.63
N ARG A 639 -17.59 1.13 -8.48
CA ARG A 639 -16.60 0.95 -9.53
C ARG A 639 -15.84 -0.35 -9.33
N THR A 640 -15.71 -1.16 -10.37
CA THR A 640 -14.84 -2.34 -10.37
C THR A 640 -13.38 -1.94 -10.30
N THR A 641 -12.65 -2.46 -9.32
CA THR A 641 -11.22 -2.23 -9.16
C THR A 641 -10.39 -3.40 -9.67
N PHE A 642 -10.85 -4.63 -9.42
CA PHE A 642 -10.24 -5.86 -9.91
C PHE A 642 -11.27 -6.98 -10.08
N CYS A 643 -11.05 -7.85 -11.06
CA CYS A 643 -11.85 -9.05 -11.26
C CYS A 643 -11.00 -10.16 -11.88
N ASP A 644 -11.00 -11.34 -11.28
CA ASP A 644 -10.37 -12.52 -11.88
C ASP A 644 -10.98 -13.85 -11.39
N ARG A 645 -10.68 -14.94 -12.09
CA ARG A 645 -11.00 -16.32 -11.72
C ARG A 645 -9.77 -16.91 -11.04
N VAL A 646 -9.89 -17.19 -9.76
CA VAL A 646 -8.77 -17.64 -8.95
C VAL A 646 -9.17 -18.86 -8.12
N THR A 647 -8.19 -19.58 -7.60
CA THR A 647 -8.46 -20.64 -6.61
C THR A 647 -8.99 -20.04 -5.31
N VAL A 648 -9.73 -20.82 -4.52
CA VAL A 648 -10.23 -20.39 -3.20
C VAL A 648 -9.09 -19.89 -2.30
N LYS A 649 -7.92 -20.52 -2.39
CA LYS A 649 -6.72 -20.11 -1.66
C LYS A 649 -6.16 -18.77 -2.14
N GLN A 650 -6.07 -18.53 -3.45
CA GLN A 650 -5.70 -17.20 -3.97
C GLN A 650 -6.68 -16.12 -3.50
N ALA A 651 -7.98 -16.40 -3.57
CA ALA A 651 -9.02 -15.47 -3.16
C ALA A 651 -8.85 -15.05 -1.69
N GLU A 652 -8.59 -16.01 -0.80
CA GLU A 652 -8.27 -15.76 0.61
C GLU A 652 -7.10 -14.78 0.76
N ILE A 653 -5.99 -15.06 0.06
CA ILE A 653 -4.74 -14.30 0.14
C ILE A 653 -4.91 -12.86 -0.37
N MET A 654 -5.57 -12.71 -1.52
CA MET A 654 -5.64 -11.44 -2.24
C MET A 654 -6.60 -10.46 -1.58
N THR A 655 -7.63 -10.95 -0.88
CA THR A 655 -8.75 -10.12 -0.39
C THR A 655 -8.71 -9.86 1.11
N ILE A 656 -7.61 -10.21 1.79
CA ILE A 656 -7.45 -10.02 3.24
C ILE A 656 -7.71 -8.57 3.66
N ARG A 657 -7.33 -7.57 2.83
CA ARG A 657 -7.58 -6.13 3.09
C ARG A 657 -8.95 -5.65 2.62
N GLN A 658 -9.65 -6.40 1.77
CA GLN A 658 -10.99 -6.06 1.28
C GLN A 658 -12.12 -6.64 2.13
N GLY A 659 -11.86 -7.73 2.86
CA GLY A 659 -12.82 -8.38 3.75
C GLY A 659 -13.95 -9.06 2.98
N ALA A 660 -14.68 -9.96 3.66
CA ALA A 660 -15.74 -10.85 3.14
C ALA A 660 -15.33 -12.28 2.83
N PHE A 661 -14.09 -12.70 3.06
CA PHE A 661 -13.71 -14.09 2.83
C PHE A 661 -14.30 -15.00 3.92
N MET A 662 -15.28 -15.82 3.54
CA MET A 662 -15.90 -16.82 4.42
C MET A 662 -15.73 -18.19 3.75
N PRO A 663 -14.88 -19.09 4.29
CA PRO A 663 -14.48 -20.31 3.59
C PRO A 663 -15.66 -21.14 3.09
N GLU A 664 -16.67 -21.37 3.94
CA GLU A 664 -17.85 -22.17 3.60
C GLU A 664 -18.73 -21.52 2.52
N GLU A 665 -18.86 -20.20 2.56
CA GLU A 665 -19.61 -19.44 1.58
C GLU A 665 -18.88 -19.40 0.22
N VAL A 666 -17.57 -19.20 0.23
CA VAL A 666 -16.73 -19.17 -0.98
C VAL A 666 -16.69 -20.55 -1.65
N LYS A 667 -16.55 -21.63 -0.86
CA LYS A 667 -16.65 -23.02 -1.35
C LYS A 667 -18.00 -23.28 -2.03
N SER A 668 -19.11 -22.75 -1.51
CA SER A 668 -20.43 -22.91 -2.14
C SER A 668 -20.53 -22.29 -3.54
N LYS A 669 -19.70 -21.29 -3.84
CA LYS A 669 -19.63 -20.59 -5.14
C LYS A 669 -18.55 -21.16 -6.06
N GLU A 670 -17.75 -22.10 -5.57
CA GLU A 670 -16.67 -22.72 -6.32
C GLU A 670 -17.21 -23.60 -7.47
N ARG A 671 -16.58 -23.49 -8.63
CA ARG A 671 -16.79 -24.40 -9.75
C ARG A 671 -15.45 -24.80 -10.35
N LYS A 672 -15.20 -26.11 -10.43
CA LYS A 672 -13.94 -26.69 -10.97
C LYS A 672 -12.68 -26.13 -10.29
N GLY A 673 -12.67 -25.97 -8.97
CA GLY A 673 -11.49 -25.44 -8.25
C GLY A 673 -11.38 -23.91 -8.23
N LEU A 674 -12.25 -23.21 -8.94
CA LEU A 674 -12.16 -21.76 -9.16
C LEU A 674 -13.37 -21.01 -8.59
N VAL A 675 -13.10 -19.81 -8.11
CA VAL A 675 -14.08 -18.80 -7.71
C VAL A 675 -13.76 -17.49 -8.42
N MET A 676 -14.77 -16.71 -8.74
CA MET A 676 -14.56 -15.34 -9.22
C MET A 676 -14.50 -14.38 -8.04
N VAL A 677 -13.44 -13.59 -8.00
CA VAL A 677 -13.26 -12.48 -7.07
C VAL A 677 -13.58 -11.20 -7.83
N LEU A 678 -14.52 -10.41 -7.32
CA LEU A 678 -14.81 -9.07 -7.78
C LEU A 678 -14.49 -8.09 -6.64
N THR A 679 -13.54 -7.19 -6.83
CA THR A 679 -13.34 -6.09 -5.88
C THR A 679 -13.86 -4.77 -6.44
N PHE A 680 -14.36 -3.92 -5.54
CA PHE A 680 -14.95 -2.65 -5.90
C PHE A 680 -14.74 -1.59 -4.82
N ASP A 681 -14.72 -0.33 -5.26
CA ASP A 681 -14.65 0.86 -4.43
C ASP A 681 -15.64 1.92 -4.90
N ASN A 682 -15.56 3.14 -4.33
CA ASN A 682 -16.44 4.26 -4.69
C ASN A 682 -17.93 3.87 -4.68
N LEU A 683 -18.33 3.08 -3.67
CA LEU A 683 -19.70 2.61 -3.51
C LEU A 683 -20.62 3.80 -3.18
N LEU A 684 -21.60 4.09 -4.02
CA LEU A 684 -22.61 5.11 -3.80
C LEU A 684 -23.98 4.43 -3.63
N PRO A 685 -24.54 4.38 -2.41
CA PRO A 685 -25.91 3.96 -2.19
C PRO A 685 -26.87 4.86 -2.97
N PHE A 686 -27.94 4.28 -3.50
CA PHE A 686 -28.98 5.04 -4.16
C PHE A 686 -29.80 5.82 -3.13
N PRO A 687 -29.93 7.15 -3.28
CA PRO A 687 -30.85 7.94 -2.47
C PRO A 687 -32.28 7.41 -2.56
N ARG A 688 -32.69 6.95 -3.75
CA ARG A 688 -33.96 6.28 -4.01
C ARG A 688 -33.69 4.89 -4.55
N ARG A 689 -34.06 3.86 -3.77
CA ARG A 689 -33.97 2.47 -4.22
C ARG A 689 -34.91 2.26 -5.40
N VAL A 690 -34.50 1.46 -6.39
CA VAL A 690 -35.24 1.29 -7.64
C VAL A 690 -35.84 -0.12 -7.71
N PRO A 691 -37.17 -0.28 -7.57
CA PRO A 691 -37.82 -1.59 -7.56
C PRO A 691 -37.69 -2.33 -8.89
N TYR A 692 -37.77 -3.66 -8.84
CA TYR A 692 -37.71 -4.54 -10.01
C TYR A 692 -38.69 -4.16 -11.13
N THR A 693 -39.92 -3.80 -10.77
CA THR A 693 -40.94 -3.34 -11.73
C THR A 693 -40.44 -2.14 -12.53
N LYS A 694 -39.86 -1.16 -11.84
CA LYS A 694 -39.30 0.03 -12.46
C LYS A 694 -38.06 -0.27 -13.30
N LEU A 695 -37.18 -1.16 -12.83
CA LEU A 695 -36.02 -1.64 -13.59
C LEU A 695 -36.44 -2.29 -14.92
N LYS A 696 -37.53 -3.06 -14.90
CA LYS A 696 -38.10 -3.69 -16.10
C LYS A 696 -38.66 -2.64 -17.06
N GLU A 697 -39.41 -1.66 -16.55
CA GLU A 697 -39.96 -0.55 -17.36
C GLU A 697 -38.87 0.25 -18.09
N ILE A 698 -37.76 0.56 -17.42
CA ILE A 698 -36.68 1.38 -18.01
C ILE A 698 -35.71 0.57 -18.88
N GLY A 699 -35.94 -0.73 -19.03
CA GLY A 699 -35.16 -1.64 -19.88
C GLY A 699 -33.84 -2.12 -19.27
N CYS A 700 -33.70 -2.09 -17.94
CA CYS A 700 -32.53 -2.60 -17.20
C CYS A 700 -32.59 -4.12 -16.93
N VAL A 701 -33.72 -4.77 -17.24
CA VAL A 701 -33.94 -6.21 -17.05
C VAL A 701 -34.05 -6.88 -18.41
N GLY A 702 -33.14 -7.80 -18.71
CA GLY A 702 -33.18 -8.64 -19.90
C GLY A 702 -34.02 -9.90 -19.71
N GLY A 703 -33.95 -10.81 -20.68
CA GLY A 703 -34.73 -12.06 -20.68
C GLY A 703 -34.41 -13.02 -19.52
N GLY A 704 -33.26 -12.83 -18.87
CA GLY A 704 -32.85 -13.60 -17.69
C GLY A 704 -33.51 -13.15 -16.38
N ASN A 705 -34.31 -12.08 -16.40
CA ASN A 705 -35.01 -11.54 -15.22
C ASN A 705 -34.09 -11.30 -14.01
N LEU A 706 -32.82 -10.91 -14.24
CA LEU A 706 -31.80 -10.74 -13.20
C LEU A 706 -31.53 -12.01 -12.37
N ALA A 707 -31.74 -13.21 -12.94
CA ALA A 707 -31.32 -14.46 -12.33
C ALA A 707 -29.78 -14.59 -12.29
N THR A 708 -29.10 -13.92 -13.22
CA THR A 708 -27.63 -13.82 -13.29
C THR A 708 -27.22 -12.39 -13.66
N VAL A 709 -25.92 -12.14 -13.73
CA VAL A 709 -25.35 -10.83 -14.06
C VAL A 709 -25.70 -10.42 -15.50
N GLU A 710 -26.18 -9.20 -15.71
CA GLU A 710 -26.56 -8.69 -17.04
C GLU A 710 -25.84 -7.38 -17.36
N ARG A 711 -25.44 -7.18 -18.64
CA ARG A 711 -24.90 -5.89 -19.10
C ARG A 711 -26.05 -4.92 -19.33
N LEU A 712 -25.87 -3.69 -18.86
CA LEU A 712 -26.82 -2.61 -19.10
C LEU A 712 -26.47 -1.90 -20.40
N ARG A 713 -27.49 -1.63 -21.22
CA ARG A 713 -27.38 -0.71 -22.34
C ARG A 713 -27.21 0.71 -21.80
N GLU A 714 -26.40 1.54 -22.47
CA GLU A 714 -26.08 2.91 -22.05
C GLU A 714 -27.33 3.72 -21.72
N GLU A 715 -28.32 3.75 -22.61
CA GLU A 715 -29.58 4.48 -22.39
C GLU A 715 -30.36 3.98 -21.16
N ALA A 716 -30.41 2.66 -20.95
CA ALA A 716 -31.11 2.08 -19.81
C ALA A 716 -30.39 2.42 -18.51
N PHE A 717 -29.06 2.41 -18.52
CA PHE A 717 -28.23 2.79 -17.39
C PHE A 717 -28.38 4.29 -17.05
N VAL A 718 -28.38 5.19 -18.02
CA VAL A 718 -28.63 6.63 -17.79
C VAL A 718 -30.02 6.84 -17.16
N ARG A 719 -31.07 6.17 -17.69
CA ARG A 719 -32.41 6.21 -17.09
C ARG A 719 -32.44 5.70 -15.65
N LEU A 720 -31.71 4.62 -15.35
CA LEU A 720 -31.60 4.09 -13.99
C LEU A 720 -30.99 5.13 -13.04
N ILE A 721 -29.90 5.77 -13.44
CA ILE A 721 -29.21 6.77 -12.62
C ILE A 721 -30.12 7.99 -12.39
N ASN A 722 -30.83 8.44 -13.43
CA ASN A 722 -31.81 9.51 -13.30
C ASN A 722 -32.97 9.15 -12.35
N VAL A 723 -33.42 7.89 -12.31
CA VAL A 723 -34.45 7.48 -11.32
C VAL A 723 -33.87 7.39 -9.90
N ALA A 724 -32.66 6.86 -9.76
CA ALA A 724 -32.03 6.61 -8.46
C ALA A 724 -31.55 7.89 -7.76
N PHE A 725 -30.99 8.83 -8.53
CA PHE A 725 -30.42 10.09 -8.05
C PHE A 725 -31.26 11.32 -8.41
N GLY A 726 -32.24 11.20 -9.31
CA GLY A 726 -33.12 12.30 -9.68
C GLY A 726 -34.17 12.55 -8.62
N GLY A 727 -34.04 13.68 -7.95
CA GLY A 727 -35.02 14.38 -7.13
C GLY A 727 -34.71 15.87 -7.23
N ASP A 728 -35.74 16.71 -7.23
CA ASP A 728 -35.68 18.14 -7.61
C ASP A 728 -34.44 18.87 -7.08
N HIS A 729 -33.73 19.44 -8.04
CA HIS A 729 -32.62 20.36 -7.83
C HIS A 729 -33.10 21.73 -7.38
#